data_AF-A0A8T5TXT7-F1
#
_entry.id   AF-A0A8T5TXT7-F1
#
_cell.length_a   1.000
_cell.length_b   1.000
_cell.length_c   1.000
_cell.angle_alpha   90.00
_cell.angle_beta   90.00
_cell.angle_gamma   90.00
#
_symmetry.space_group_name_H-M   'P 1'
#
loop_
_entity.id
_entity.type
_entity.pdbx_description
1 polymer ?
#
loop_
_entity_poly.entity_id
_entity_poly.type
_entity_poly.pdbx_seq_one_letter_code
_entity_poly.pdbx_strand_id
1 'polypeptide(L)'
;MEKKGLKPYFLAKYASKELLVEELVLSKGGAKSYYLEKYIHHPFRLKLKVIFTKLFFAITFGVIPVLPLLTYFEIVRLISQGSPSIETVYFIGGLLFSLYFSLQFLSFFIMGMLDTAMITSGKIFEWFETLPISRKKFLRIVYLTLFRSYDLPIIVLVIAFPITMLIGSQSIVIFLVCLGISLINMVLSFSILLIFGERINRILDINDKSSKKTLIIRLFNILSYIFIVIIGYVLIQWFLGSLQTFYILFTDSEYQPITNIILSIIPFPLNSSFLISLFIAPNQASLQLWISSLIGFALLIIITYGISRKAFKAIERISISKLKTNYLIKPSRSPHLEVEVIIKSSKTFIAYLRKDLRIITRDLKVFMSIIMPIMLSFIFIVAFGIKNIETVSLIDRGFFQNWIGILTFSPILSGLIVYSLMNIENLGESIIAALPIIPRNQAKPKLFLIYIIQTCATLLPSLLFLNSPNFIAIFINFLFTLPFAWLFLLIIFILRVNFFGKKRPKFYVLDDYNPKNRMYKWTLIVSVPYILFFWITSFGINFLYQQDNNSMIFLFWAVIILGFLISLLIFNILLPVYQRESITKLNVFNKGFFSNEEMLKKNIKPTIFSKHIWFSIVILLIINFFLFFLVSFIIAMLNSLIDPYYYYYFPRSFIRDLEIVIQILLVILIPNLIYGFILLYFIPKYVGLPYGKQPFKQNLDCTGLSWLKSFFSKKYFKTILFTITSIFIMYFITQSILGILSLNLSYLMMIISLLSLFTFCFWQEILHRGIILTMLVGKYSQKWALVLQTFITIILKAFFYIIPIFPGYLDPGISHAFIITTILYDFICSSFISLILGYIYLKNGSLLPGLISTFILTIFLPISFFIPFLPISLFIMPSY
;
A
#
# COMPACT_ATOMS: atom_id res chain seq x y z
N MET A 1 -49.11 11.31 33.19
CA MET A 1 -48.13 11.86 32.21
C MET A 1 -48.77 12.74 31.11
N GLU A 2 -50.04 13.14 31.23
CA GLU A 2 -50.77 13.92 30.20
C GLU A 2 -50.63 15.46 30.30
N LYS A 3 -50.17 16.02 31.43
CA LYS A 3 -50.34 17.46 31.70
C LYS A 3 -49.24 18.42 31.15
N LYS A 4 -48.20 17.92 30.48
CA LYS A 4 -47.25 18.77 29.73
C LYS A 4 -47.04 18.15 28.36
N GLY A 5 -47.74 18.65 27.34
CA GLY A 5 -47.61 18.17 25.96
C GLY A 5 -46.14 18.18 25.53
N LEU A 6 -45.51 16.99 25.46
CA LEU A 6 -44.14 16.86 25.02
C LEU A 6 -44.02 17.41 23.59
N LYS A 7 -43.27 18.51 23.43
CA LYS A 7 -43.05 19.10 22.10
C LYS A 7 -42.43 18.03 21.19
N PRO A 8 -42.87 17.90 19.93
CA PRO A 8 -42.40 16.86 19.01
C PRO A 8 -40.87 16.87 18.81
N TYR A 9 -40.22 18.03 19.00
CA TYR A 9 -38.76 18.17 18.98
C TYR A 9 -38.04 17.39 20.10
N PHE A 10 -38.65 17.26 21.28
CA PHE A 10 -38.08 16.45 22.38
C PHE A 10 -38.20 14.95 22.09
N LEU A 11 -39.31 14.52 21.50
CA LEU A 11 -39.52 13.12 21.10
C LEU A 11 -38.53 12.72 19.98
N ALA A 12 -38.27 13.62 19.02
CA ALA A 12 -37.26 13.42 17.99
C ALA A 12 -35.84 13.18 18.55
N LYS A 13 -35.51 13.69 19.75
CA LYS A 13 -34.22 13.41 20.42
C LYS A 13 -34.06 11.92 20.72
N TYR A 14 -35.13 11.23 21.13
CA TYR A 14 -35.07 9.81 21.47
C TYR A 14 -34.97 8.95 20.22
N ALA A 15 -35.76 9.23 19.18
CA ALA A 15 -35.60 8.56 17.89
C ALA A 15 -34.21 8.78 17.28
N SER A 16 -33.62 9.98 17.40
CA SER A 16 -32.25 10.21 16.92
C SER A 16 -31.20 9.39 17.69
N LYS A 17 -31.39 9.16 18.99
CA LYS A 17 -30.51 8.28 19.77
C LYS A 17 -30.72 6.82 19.41
N GLU A 18 -31.96 6.41 19.18
CA GLU A 18 -32.29 5.05 18.78
C GLU A 18 -31.71 4.73 17.41
N LEU A 19 -31.79 5.66 16.45
CA LEU A 19 -31.08 5.58 15.18
C LEU A 19 -29.60 5.30 15.36
N LEU A 20 -28.95 6.03 16.25
CA LEU A 20 -27.50 5.89 16.47
C LEU A 20 -27.16 4.56 17.15
N VAL A 21 -28.03 4.09 18.05
CA VAL A 21 -27.89 2.76 18.65
C VAL A 21 -28.09 1.69 17.59
N GLU A 22 -29.11 1.81 16.74
CA GLU A 22 -29.41 0.84 15.68
C GLU A 22 -28.31 0.84 14.60
N GLU A 23 -27.80 1.99 14.19
CA GLU A 23 -26.63 2.15 13.32
C GLU A 23 -25.38 1.53 13.96
N LEU A 24 -25.19 1.70 15.27
CA LEU A 24 -24.12 1.05 16.02
C LEU A 24 -24.30 -0.46 16.10
N VAL A 25 -25.53 -0.95 16.26
CA VAL A 25 -25.86 -2.37 16.31
C VAL A 25 -25.64 -3.01 14.94
N LEU A 26 -26.13 -2.38 13.88
CA LEU A 26 -25.95 -2.80 12.49
C LEU A 26 -24.48 -2.75 12.09
N SER A 27 -23.75 -1.72 12.51
CA SER A 27 -22.31 -1.60 12.30
C SER A 27 -21.47 -2.42 13.28
N LYS A 28 -22.03 -3.18 14.21
CA LYS A 28 -21.23 -4.04 15.12
C LYS A 28 -21.64 -5.50 15.07
N GLY A 29 -22.72 -5.83 14.36
CA GLY A 29 -23.12 -7.19 14.04
C GLY A 29 -23.20 -8.08 15.28
N GLY A 30 -22.50 -9.23 15.22
CA GLY A 30 -22.51 -10.24 16.28
C GLY A 30 -21.98 -9.78 17.65
N ALA A 31 -21.25 -8.66 17.75
CA ALA A 31 -20.77 -8.10 19.02
C ALA A 31 -21.77 -7.13 19.69
N LYS A 32 -23.05 -7.18 19.27
CA LYS A 32 -24.13 -6.30 19.76
C LYS A 32 -24.18 -6.17 21.28
N SER A 33 -24.15 -7.30 21.99
CA SER A 33 -24.30 -7.37 23.45
C SER A 33 -23.19 -6.61 24.18
N TYR A 34 -21.93 -6.91 23.85
CA TYR A 34 -20.75 -6.29 24.48
C TYR A 34 -20.73 -4.75 24.34
N TYR A 35 -21.09 -4.24 23.18
CA TYR A 35 -21.10 -2.79 22.96
C TYR A 35 -22.30 -2.10 23.63
N LEU A 36 -23.49 -2.72 23.61
CA LEU A 36 -24.65 -2.20 24.33
C LEU A 36 -24.35 -2.10 25.83
N GLU A 37 -23.76 -3.13 26.42
CA GLU A 37 -23.34 -3.16 27.83
C GLU A 37 -22.35 -2.02 28.13
N LYS A 38 -21.34 -1.83 27.27
CA LYS A 38 -20.37 -0.74 27.42
C LYS A 38 -21.00 0.66 27.33
N TYR A 39 -22.04 0.84 26.53
CA TYR A 39 -22.75 2.13 26.41
C TYR A 39 -23.75 2.36 27.53
N ILE A 40 -24.35 1.30 28.09
CA ILE A 40 -25.14 1.37 29.33
C ILE A 40 -24.25 1.88 30.46
N HIS A 41 -23.03 1.35 30.59
CA HIS A 41 -22.08 1.78 31.62
C HIS A 41 -21.43 3.15 31.35
N HIS A 42 -21.31 3.58 30.08
CA HIS A 42 -20.68 4.85 29.71
C HIS A 42 -21.47 5.62 28.64
N PRO A 43 -22.63 6.22 28.98
CA PRO A 43 -23.49 6.93 28.04
C PRO A 43 -22.85 8.18 27.42
N PHE A 44 -21.84 8.75 28.09
CA PHE A 44 -21.06 9.88 27.56
C PHE A 44 -20.33 9.54 26.26
N ARG A 45 -19.86 8.29 26.10
CA ARG A 45 -19.12 7.87 24.88
C ARG A 45 -20.01 7.91 23.64
N LEU A 46 -21.29 7.58 23.77
CA LEU A 46 -22.25 7.66 22.68
C LEU A 46 -22.49 9.12 22.29
N LYS A 47 -22.67 10.01 23.27
CA LYS A 47 -22.80 11.46 23.00
C LYS A 47 -21.57 12.03 22.29
N LEU A 48 -20.37 11.69 22.75
CA LEU A 48 -19.12 12.21 22.19
C LEU A 48 -18.93 11.74 20.74
N LYS A 49 -19.24 10.47 20.43
CA LYS A 49 -19.21 9.96 19.04
C LYS A 49 -20.12 10.77 18.11
N VAL A 50 -21.33 11.09 18.55
CA VAL A 50 -22.33 11.85 17.76
C VAL A 50 -21.86 13.28 17.50
N ILE A 51 -21.29 13.92 18.51
CA ILE A 51 -20.73 15.26 18.36
C ILE A 51 -19.56 15.20 17.37
N PHE A 52 -18.69 14.19 17.48
CA PHE A 52 -17.53 14.04 16.61
C PHE A 52 -17.91 13.81 15.14
N THR A 53 -18.91 12.98 14.85
CA THR A 53 -19.37 12.76 13.46
C THR A 53 -19.97 14.04 12.89
N LYS A 54 -20.84 14.71 13.64
CA LYS A 54 -21.43 15.99 13.22
C LYS A 54 -20.38 17.07 12.98
N LEU A 55 -19.37 17.16 13.85
CA LEU A 55 -18.28 18.14 13.75
C LEU A 55 -17.35 17.84 12.57
N PHE A 56 -17.02 16.56 12.33
CA PHE A 56 -16.25 16.16 11.15
C PHE A 56 -16.95 16.61 9.86
N PHE A 57 -18.26 16.36 9.78
CA PHE A 57 -19.08 16.78 8.65
C PHE A 57 -19.21 18.30 8.51
N ALA A 58 -19.29 19.01 9.64
CA ALA A 58 -19.24 20.46 9.67
C ALA A 58 -17.97 21.00 9.02
N ILE A 59 -16.82 20.44 9.41
CA ILE A 59 -15.52 20.87 8.92
C ILE A 59 -15.45 20.64 7.40
N THR A 60 -15.92 19.48 6.92
CA THR A 60 -15.93 19.20 5.48
C THR A 60 -16.75 20.24 4.71
N PHE A 61 -17.96 20.60 5.17
CA PHE A 61 -18.75 21.63 4.50
C PHE A 61 -18.24 23.06 4.73
N GLY A 62 -17.50 23.31 5.81
CA GLY A 62 -16.90 24.60 6.10
C GLY A 62 -15.71 24.94 5.21
N VAL A 63 -15.00 23.94 4.68
CA VAL A 63 -13.83 24.14 3.80
C VAL A 63 -14.23 24.32 2.33
N ILE A 64 -15.31 23.70 1.86
CA ILE A 64 -15.73 23.76 0.45
C ILE A 64 -15.97 25.21 -0.05
N PRO A 65 -16.52 26.14 0.76
CA PRO A 65 -16.69 27.55 0.38
C PRO A 65 -15.39 28.34 0.09
N VAL A 66 -14.21 27.77 0.29
CA VAL A 66 -12.96 28.36 -0.21
C VAL A 66 -12.96 28.46 -1.75
N LEU A 67 -13.55 27.48 -2.44
CA LEU A 67 -13.68 27.52 -3.91
C LEU A 67 -14.41 28.78 -4.40
N PRO A 68 -15.66 29.06 -4.00
CA PRO A 68 -16.38 30.24 -4.45
C PRO A 68 -15.71 31.58 -4.07
N LEU A 69 -14.92 31.59 -2.99
CA LEU A 69 -14.12 32.76 -2.64
C LEU A 69 -13.01 33.01 -3.66
N LEU A 70 -12.29 31.95 -4.07
CA LEU A 70 -11.27 32.03 -5.12
C LEU A 70 -11.89 32.44 -6.47
N THR A 71 -13.09 31.95 -6.79
CA THR A 71 -13.77 32.33 -8.05
C THR A 71 -14.17 33.79 -8.04
N TYR A 72 -14.60 34.33 -6.90
CA TYR A 72 -14.88 35.76 -6.76
C TYR A 72 -13.63 36.60 -7.04
N PHE A 73 -12.49 36.28 -6.40
CA PHE A 73 -11.25 37.02 -6.62
C PHE A 73 -10.78 36.94 -8.06
N GLU A 74 -10.94 35.78 -8.70
CA GLU A 74 -10.60 35.59 -10.11
C GLU A 74 -11.47 36.45 -11.03
N ILE A 75 -12.80 36.50 -10.80
CA ILE A 75 -13.72 37.35 -11.55
C ILE A 75 -13.34 38.83 -11.40
N VAL A 76 -13.08 39.29 -10.17
CA VAL A 76 -12.67 40.68 -9.91
C VAL A 76 -11.34 41.00 -10.62
N ARG A 77 -10.38 40.07 -10.58
CA ARG A 77 -9.10 40.20 -11.29
C ARG A 77 -9.31 40.36 -12.79
N LEU A 78 -10.10 39.48 -13.41
CA LEU A 78 -10.39 39.51 -14.84
C LEU A 78 -11.07 40.82 -15.27
N ILE A 79 -12.00 41.33 -14.47
CA ILE A 79 -12.66 42.62 -14.71
C ILE A 79 -11.66 43.77 -14.60
N SER A 80 -10.79 43.76 -13.58
CA SER A 80 -9.80 44.83 -13.35
C SER A 80 -8.72 44.91 -14.42
N GLN A 81 -8.39 43.77 -15.05
CA GLN A 81 -7.36 43.67 -16.10
C GLN A 81 -7.88 44.01 -17.50
N GLY A 82 -9.22 44.11 -17.69
CA GLY A 82 -9.84 44.47 -18.96
C GLY A 82 -9.54 43.54 -20.14
N SER A 83 -8.99 42.35 -19.90
CA SER A 83 -8.43 41.48 -20.94
C SER A 83 -9.45 40.56 -21.61
N PRO A 84 -10.42 39.94 -20.91
CA PRO A 84 -11.44 39.11 -21.56
C PRO A 84 -12.78 39.84 -21.77
N SER A 85 -13.60 39.38 -22.74
CA SER A 85 -14.97 39.91 -22.94
C SER A 85 -15.83 39.67 -21.69
N ILE A 86 -16.72 40.60 -21.35
CA ILE A 86 -17.58 40.48 -20.16
C ILE A 86 -18.42 39.18 -20.17
N GLU A 87 -18.85 38.72 -21.35
CA GLU A 87 -19.59 37.46 -21.50
C GLU A 87 -18.75 36.24 -21.09
N THR A 88 -17.45 36.22 -21.39
CA THR A 88 -16.56 35.14 -20.95
C THR A 88 -16.36 35.16 -19.43
N VAL A 89 -16.36 36.33 -18.79
CA VAL A 89 -16.30 36.45 -17.32
C VAL A 89 -17.54 35.84 -16.66
N TYR A 90 -18.74 36.11 -17.19
CA TYR A 90 -19.97 35.49 -16.67
C TYR A 90 -19.99 33.98 -16.88
N PHE A 91 -19.51 33.50 -18.02
CA PHE A 91 -19.40 32.07 -18.31
C PHE A 91 -18.46 31.35 -17.33
N ILE A 92 -17.25 31.86 -17.13
CA ILE A 92 -16.27 31.28 -16.19
C ILE A 92 -16.82 31.29 -14.77
N GLY A 93 -17.40 32.43 -14.35
CA GLY A 93 -18.04 32.53 -13.04
C GLY A 93 -19.17 31.52 -12.86
N GLY A 94 -20.05 31.41 -13.85
CA GLY A 94 -21.15 30.45 -13.88
C GLY A 94 -20.65 29.00 -13.79
N LEU A 95 -19.60 28.63 -14.53
CA LEU A 95 -19.03 27.28 -14.47
C LEU A 95 -18.40 26.98 -13.11
N LEU A 96 -17.57 27.87 -12.57
CA LEU A 96 -16.85 27.59 -11.33
C LEU A 96 -17.77 27.57 -10.09
N PHE A 97 -18.74 28.49 -10.01
CA PHE A 97 -19.77 28.43 -8.97
C PHE A 97 -20.66 27.18 -9.12
N SER A 98 -20.90 26.69 -10.35
CA SER A 98 -21.69 25.47 -10.57
C SER A 98 -20.98 24.21 -10.09
N LEU A 99 -19.64 24.19 -10.24
CA LEU A 99 -18.80 23.14 -9.68
C LEU A 99 -18.88 23.13 -8.14
N TYR A 100 -18.87 24.31 -7.51
CA TYR A 100 -19.07 24.42 -6.06
C TYR A 100 -20.41 23.81 -5.62
N PHE A 101 -21.53 24.19 -6.24
CA PHE A 101 -22.84 23.64 -5.86
C PHE A 101 -22.96 22.13 -6.14
N SER A 102 -22.34 21.65 -7.22
CA SER A 102 -22.29 20.22 -7.53
C SER A 102 -21.50 19.44 -6.47
N LEU A 103 -20.34 19.96 -6.06
CA LEU A 103 -19.52 19.38 -4.98
C LEU A 103 -20.26 19.36 -3.64
N GLN A 104 -20.93 20.46 -3.32
CA GLN A 104 -21.73 20.59 -2.11
C GLN A 104 -22.88 19.57 -2.08
N PHE A 105 -23.64 19.47 -3.18
CA PHE A 105 -24.72 18.50 -3.34
C PHE A 105 -24.21 17.06 -3.22
N LEU A 106 -23.15 16.72 -3.96
CA LEU A 106 -22.62 15.36 -4.01
C LEU A 106 -22.06 14.93 -2.65
N SER A 107 -21.34 15.82 -1.97
CA SER A 107 -20.80 15.57 -0.63
C SER A 107 -21.92 15.35 0.40
N PHE A 108 -22.97 16.17 0.36
CA PHE A 108 -24.15 16.01 1.23
C PHE A 108 -24.94 14.73 0.91
N PHE A 109 -25.09 14.41 -0.37
CA PHE A 109 -25.77 13.21 -0.82
C PHE A 109 -25.06 11.94 -0.33
N ILE A 110 -23.75 11.82 -0.57
CA ILE A 110 -22.93 10.67 -0.11
C ILE A 110 -23.09 10.48 1.39
N MET A 111 -22.90 11.57 2.13
CA MET A 111 -22.90 11.54 3.59
C MET A 111 -24.26 11.16 4.17
N GLY A 112 -25.36 11.70 3.63
CA GLY A 112 -26.68 11.54 4.24
C GLY A 112 -27.49 10.34 3.74
N MET A 113 -27.05 9.66 2.68
CA MET A 113 -27.84 8.60 2.04
C MET A 113 -28.07 7.38 2.95
N LEU A 114 -27.07 6.96 3.73
CA LEU A 114 -27.18 5.78 4.59
C LEU A 114 -28.10 6.01 5.81
N ASP A 115 -27.91 7.10 6.56
CA ASP A 115 -28.74 7.33 7.74
C ASP A 115 -30.18 7.66 7.35
N THR A 116 -30.39 8.33 6.19
CA THR A 116 -31.77 8.53 5.70
C THR A 116 -32.42 7.26 5.18
N ALA A 117 -31.67 6.33 4.57
CA ALA A 117 -32.19 5.00 4.27
C ALA A 117 -32.59 4.25 5.56
N MET A 118 -31.85 4.40 6.67
CA MET A 118 -32.24 3.81 7.96
C MET A 118 -33.47 4.48 8.56
N ILE A 119 -33.56 5.81 8.58
CA ILE A 119 -34.74 6.53 9.09
C ILE A 119 -35.99 6.14 8.30
N THR A 120 -35.84 6.06 6.97
CA THR A 120 -36.92 5.69 6.07
C THR A 120 -37.32 4.21 6.17
N SER A 121 -36.59 3.38 6.93
CA SER A 121 -36.96 1.99 7.23
C SER A 121 -38.09 1.84 8.26
N GLY A 122 -38.38 2.90 9.02
CA GLY A 122 -39.45 2.91 10.02
C GLY A 122 -39.14 2.14 11.31
N LYS A 123 -38.09 1.28 11.37
CA LYS A 123 -37.76 0.46 12.55
C LYS A 123 -37.56 1.29 13.82
N ILE A 124 -36.83 2.39 13.69
CA ILE A 124 -36.50 3.34 14.75
C ILE A 124 -37.76 3.93 15.41
N PHE A 125 -38.89 3.92 14.69
CA PHE A 125 -40.16 4.46 15.15
C PHE A 125 -41.16 3.40 15.62
N GLU A 126 -40.85 2.11 15.56
CA GLU A 126 -41.78 1.02 15.97
C GLU A 126 -42.27 1.19 17.40
N TRP A 127 -41.41 1.62 18.32
CA TRP A 127 -41.82 1.91 19.69
C TRP A 127 -42.64 3.20 19.81
N PHE A 128 -42.44 4.19 18.94
CA PHE A 128 -43.29 5.40 18.90
C PHE A 128 -44.70 5.09 18.39
N GLU A 129 -44.87 4.05 17.57
CA GLU A 129 -46.18 3.58 17.13
C GLU A 129 -47.00 2.98 18.28
N THR A 130 -46.35 2.51 19.36
CA THR A 130 -47.05 2.04 20.57
C THR A 130 -47.61 3.17 21.44
N LEU A 131 -47.19 4.42 21.20
CA LEU A 131 -47.66 5.59 21.93
C LEU A 131 -48.90 6.20 21.26
N PRO A 132 -49.86 6.78 22.03
CA PRO A 132 -51.06 7.42 21.47
C PRO A 132 -50.73 8.78 20.84
N ILE A 133 -49.95 8.79 19.75
CA ILE A 133 -49.53 9.99 19.02
C ILE A 133 -50.33 10.09 17.71
N SER A 134 -50.90 11.27 17.44
CA SER A 134 -51.62 11.49 16.18
C SER A 134 -50.69 11.40 14.96
N ARG A 135 -51.17 10.87 13.84
CA ARG A 135 -50.37 10.67 12.60
C ARG A 135 -49.66 11.93 12.12
N LYS A 136 -50.34 13.09 12.15
CA LYS A 136 -49.73 14.39 11.80
C LYS A 136 -48.56 14.75 12.73
N LYS A 137 -48.66 14.43 14.03
CA LYS A 137 -47.56 14.62 14.98
C LYS A 137 -46.43 13.61 14.76
N PHE A 138 -46.74 12.36 14.42
CA PHE A 138 -45.76 11.33 14.09
C PHE A 138 -44.92 11.71 12.85
N LEU A 139 -45.57 12.12 11.74
CA LEU A 139 -44.85 12.57 10.53
C LEU A 139 -43.93 13.78 10.82
N ARG A 140 -44.36 14.71 11.70
CA ARG A 140 -43.49 15.80 12.17
C ARG A 140 -42.30 15.29 12.97
N ILE A 141 -42.47 14.26 13.80
CA ILE A 141 -41.36 13.63 14.55
C ILE A 141 -40.36 13.03 13.57
N VAL A 142 -40.81 12.28 12.55
CA VAL A 142 -39.94 11.70 11.51
C VAL A 142 -39.14 12.77 10.76
N TYR A 143 -39.79 13.88 10.39
CA TYR A 143 -39.11 14.99 9.73
C TYR A 143 -38.08 15.66 10.65
N LEU A 144 -38.45 15.92 11.92
CA LEU A 144 -37.55 16.53 12.90
C LEU A 144 -36.37 15.62 13.27
N THR A 145 -36.53 14.29 13.20
CA THR A 145 -35.40 13.36 13.39
C THR A 145 -34.39 13.44 12.27
N LEU A 146 -34.83 13.57 11.02
CA LEU A 146 -33.95 13.78 9.86
C LEU A 146 -33.20 15.10 9.98
N PHE A 147 -33.89 16.17 10.35
CA PHE A 147 -33.23 17.46 10.55
C PHE A 147 -32.23 17.40 11.71
N ARG A 148 -32.55 16.67 12.78
CA ARG A 148 -31.68 16.53 13.97
C ARG A 148 -30.46 15.64 13.73
N SER A 149 -30.52 14.65 12.84
CA SER A 149 -29.34 13.86 12.48
C SER A 149 -28.30 14.72 11.75
N TYR A 150 -28.75 15.71 10.97
CA TYR A 150 -27.89 16.58 10.16
C TYR A 150 -27.90 18.06 10.59
N ASP A 151 -28.30 18.37 11.81
CA ASP A 151 -28.49 19.75 12.29
C ASP A 151 -27.29 20.66 12.01
N LEU A 152 -26.12 20.27 12.51
CA LEU A 152 -24.90 21.06 12.41
C LEU A 152 -24.34 21.09 10.97
N PRO A 153 -24.26 19.96 10.23
CA PRO A 153 -23.94 19.97 8.80
C PRO A 153 -24.86 20.86 7.95
N ILE A 154 -26.19 20.82 8.16
CA ILE A 154 -27.16 21.63 7.42
C ILE A 154 -26.96 23.11 7.73
N ILE A 155 -26.76 23.47 9.00
CA ILE A 155 -26.50 24.86 9.41
C ILE A 155 -25.25 25.38 8.70
N VAL A 156 -24.16 24.61 8.70
CA VAL A 156 -22.91 24.99 8.01
C VAL A 156 -23.13 25.06 6.50
N LEU A 157 -23.87 24.13 5.90
CA LEU A 157 -24.17 24.10 4.47
C LEU A 157 -24.92 25.38 4.02
N VAL A 158 -25.84 25.89 4.83
CA VAL A 158 -26.61 27.10 4.53
C VAL A 158 -25.79 28.37 4.78
N ILE A 159 -25.03 28.43 5.88
CA ILE A 159 -24.45 29.66 6.41
C ILE A 159 -23.00 29.87 5.97
N ALA A 160 -22.19 28.81 5.82
CA ALA A 160 -20.76 28.96 5.57
C ALA A 160 -20.48 29.72 4.27
N PHE A 161 -21.17 29.36 3.19
CA PHE A 161 -20.99 30.00 1.89
C PHE A 161 -21.35 31.50 1.85
N PRO A 162 -22.54 31.93 2.34
CA PRO A 162 -22.84 33.34 2.47
C PRO A 162 -21.83 34.10 3.34
N ILE A 163 -21.39 33.53 4.48
CA ILE A 163 -20.40 34.18 5.35
C ILE A 163 -19.06 34.33 4.63
N THR A 164 -18.56 33.30 3.96
CA THR A 164 -17.29 33.40 3.22
C THR A 164 -17.37 34.43 2.11
N MET A 165 -18.51 34.52 1.41
CA MET A 165 -18.74 35.54 0.38
C MET A 165 -18.86 36.94 0.99
N LEU A 166 -19.45 37.10 2.18
CA LEU A 166 -19.50 38.38 2.89
C LEU A 166 -18.09 38.85 3.27
N ILE A 167 -17.27 37.95 3.80
CA ILE A 167 -15.88 38.27 4.17
C ILE A 167 -15.05 38.65 2.93
N GLY A 168 -15.20 37.90 1.83
CA GLY A 168 -14.46 38.13 0.59
C GLY A 168 -14.88 39.36 -0.18
N SER A 169 -16.19 39.53 -0.39
CA SER A 169 -16.75 40.61 -1.23
C SER A 169 -17.07 41.89 -0.46
N GLN A 170 -17.15 41.82 0.87
CA GLN A 170 -17.57 42.93 1.74
C GLN A 170 -18.95 43.54 1.37
N SER A 171 -19.77 42.83 0.59
CA SER A 171 -21.07 43.30 0.09
C SER A 171 -22.25 42.57 0.74
N ILE A 172 -23.16 43.34 1.34
CA ILE A 172 -24.39 42.84 1.96
C ILE A 172 -25.35 42.26 0.91
N VAL A 173 -25.38 42.82 -0.31
CA VAL A 173 -26.27 42.36 -1.39
C VAL A 173 -25.87 40.95 -1.85
N ILE A 174 -24.58 40.72 -2.08
CA ILE A 174 -24.05 39.41 -2.45
C ILE A 174 -24.34 38.40 -1.33
N PHE A 175 -24.18 38.79 -0.07
CA PHE A 175 -24.54 37.95 1.08
C PHE A 175 -26.00 37.50 1.05
N LEU A 176 -26.96 38.41 0.82
CA LEU A 176 -28.39 38.08 0.77
C LEU A 176 -28.73 37.14 -0.38
N VAL A 177 -28.15 37.39 -1.56
CA VAL A 177 -28.33 36.55 -2.75
C VAL A 177 -27.77 35.14 -2.49
N CYS A 178 -26.55 35.04 -1.98
CA CYS A 178 -25.93 33.77 -1.62
C CYS A 178 -26.74 33.00 -0.57
N LEU A 179 -27.32 33.68 0.41
CA LEU A 179 -28.18 33.09 1.44
C LEU A 179 -29.49 32.56 0.86
N GLY A 180 -30.13 33.31 -0.05
CA GLY A 180 -31.35 32.86 -0.74
C GLY A 180 -31.09 31.60 -1.58
N ILE A 181 -30.00 31.60 -2.34
CA ILE A 181 -29.57 30.45 -3.15
C ILE A 181 -29.23 29.25 -2.27
N SER A 182 -28.46 29.44 -1.18
CA SER A 182 -28.05 28.33 -0.31
C SER A 182 -29.25 27.65 0.36
N LEU A 183 -30.28 28.42 0.74
CA LEU A 183 -31.53 27.89 1.28
C LEU A 183 -32.27 27.02 0.26
N ILE A 184 -32.46 27.52 -0.97
CA ILE A 184 -33.15 26.76 -2.03
C ILE A 184 -32.39 25.48 -2.36
N ASN A 185 -31.06 25.58 -2.53
CA ASN A 185 -30.21 24.44 -2.82
C ASN A 185 -30.19 23.42 -1.67
N MET A 186 -30.26 23.85 -0.42
CA MET A 186 -30.38 22.96 0.74
C MET A 186 -31.72 22.20 0.70
N VAL A 187 -32.84 22.90 0.46
CA VAL A 187 -34.17 22.26 0.37
C VAL A 187 -34.21 21.25 -0.77
N LEU A 188 -33.65 21.59 -1.93
CA LEU A 188 -33.55 20.69 -3.08
C LEU A 188 -32.73 19.44 -2.72
N SER A 189 -31.51 19.65 -2.21
CA SER A 189 -30.57 18.57 -1.84
C SER A 189 -31.19 17.62 -0.82
N PHE A 190 -31.79 18.16 0.24
CA PHE A 190 -32.47 17.39 1.27
C PHE A 190 -33.67 16.60 0.73
N SER A 191 -34.45 17.20 -0.16
CA SER A 191 -35.62 16.54 -0.76
C SER A 191 -35.23 15.38 -1.68
N ILE A 192 -34.19 15.56 -2.50
CA ILE A 192 -33.64 14.49 -3.37
C ILE A 192 -33.13 13.34 -2.50
N LEU A 193 -32.38 13.67 -1.45
CA LEU A 193 -31.81 12.70 -0.52
C LEU A 193 -32.89 11.84 0.15
N LEU A 194 -34.03 12.41 0.54
CA LEU A 194 -35.17 11.65 1.08
C LEU A 194 -35.79 10.68 0.08
N ILE A 195 -35.98 11.10 -1.17
CA ILE A 195 -36.56 10.25 -2.22
C ILE A 195 -35.64 9.06 -2.51
N PHE A 196 -34.34 9.31 -2.61
CA PHE A 196 -33.35 8.24 -2.80
C PHE A 196 -33.26 7.33 -1.58
N GLY A 197 -33.27 7.88 -0.36
CA GLY A 197 -33.28 7.11 0.88
C GLY A 197 -34.45 6.13 0.95
N GLU A 198 -35.67 6.59 0.63
CA GLU A 198 -36.87 5.73 0.55
C GLU A 198 -36.69 4.60 -0.49
N ARG A 199 -36.21 4.94 -1.69
CA ARG A 199 -36.01 3.96 -2.77
C ARG A 199 -34.97 2.91 -2.38
N ILE A 200 -33.87 3.32 -1.77
CA ILE A 200 -32.82 2.43 -1.28
C ILE A 200 -33.37 1.51 -0.19
N ASN A 201 -34.10 2.05 0.78
CA ASN A 201 -34.70 1.24 1.83
C ASN A 201 -35.65 0.16 1.27
N ARG A 202 -36.53 0.50 0.32
CA ARG A 202 -37.43 -0.47 -0.33
C ARG A 202 -36.68 -1.60 -1.04
N ILE A 203 -35.54 -1.30 -1.66
CA ILE A 203 -34.76 -2.31 -2.39
C ILE A 203 -33.90 -3.13 -1.43
N LEU A 204 -33.38 -2.52 -0.37
CA LEU A 204 -32.53 -3.20 0.62
C LEU A 204 -33.33 -4.11 1.55
N ASP A 205 -34.66 -3.91 1.66
CA ASP A 205 -35.61 -4.66 2.48
C ASP A 205 -34.92 -5.14 3.77
N ILE A 206 -34.55 -4.16 4.60
CA ILE A 206 -33.71 -4.35 5.79
C ILE A 206 -34.40 -5.28 6.81
N ASN A 207 -35.63 -5.74 6.54
CA ASN A 207 -36.45 -6.46 7.48
C ASN A 207 -36.84 -7.90 7.20
N ASP A 208 -36.86 -8.47 5.98
CA ASP A 208 -37.36 -9.87 5.91
C ASP A 208 -36.83 -10.79 4.79
N LYS A 209 -36.64 -12.05 5.22
CA LYS A 209 -36.25 -13.29 4.52
C LYS A 209 -34.93 -13.29 3.73
N SER A 210 -34.00 -14.06 4.28
CA SER A 210 -32.65 -14.37 3.77
C SER A 210 -32.64 -15.20 2.47
N SER A 211 -33.19 -14.67 1.38
CA SER A 211 -33.06 -15.29 0.06
C SER A 211 -31.74 -14.89 -0.62
N LYS A 212 -31.17 -15.78 -1.45
CA LYS A 212 -29.96 -15.49 -2.25
C LYS A 212 -30.18 -14.28 -3.18
N LYS A 213 -31.41 -14.08 -3.68
CA LYS A 213 -31.79 -12.99 -4.58
C LYS A 213 -31.75 -11.63 -3.87
N THR A 214 -32.27 -11.54 -2.65
CA THR A 214 -32.23 -10.32 -1.82
C THR A 214 -30.78 -9.91 -1.52
N LEU A 215 -29.90 -10.90 -1.29
CA LEU A 215 -28.50 -10.67 -1.00
C LEU A 215 -27.74 -10.08 -2.22
N ILE A 216 -28.02 -10.58 -3.43
CA ILE A 216 -27.46 -10.04 -4.68
C ILE A 216 -27.94 -8.60 -4.92
N ILE A 217 -29.24 -8.34 -4.70
CA ILE A 217 -29.83 -7.00 -4.84
C ILE A 217 -29.19 -6.01 -3.84
N ARG A 218 -28.95 -6.43 -2.58
CA ARG A 218 -28.23 -5.64 -1.58
C ARG A 218 -26.80 -5.33 -2.02
N LEU A 219 -26.08 -6.32 -2.52
CA LEU A 219 -24.70 -6.17 -2.96
C LEU A 219 -24.60 -5.22 -4.17
N PHE A 220 -25.54 -5.34 -5.12
CA PHE A 220 -25.64 -4.45 -6.27
C PHE A 220 -25.94 -2.99 -5.87
N ASN A 221 -26.80 -2.76 -4.88
CA ASN A 221 -27.08 -1.42 -4.38
C ASN A 221 -25.88 -0.79 -3.66
N ILE A 222 -25.16 -1.55 -2.83
CA ILE A 222 -23.96 -1.03 -2.17
C ILE A 222 -22.87 -0.76 -3.21
N LEU A 223 -22.71 -1.62 -4.21
CA LEU A 223 -21.84 -1.35 -5.36
C LEU A 223 -22.28 -0.10 -6.12
N SER A 224 -23.59 0.11 -6.31
CA SER A 224 -24.10 1.31 -6.99
C SER A 224 -23.76 2.59 -6.23
N TYR A 225 -23.77 2.55 -4.89
CA TYR A 225 -23.29 3.67 -4.07
C TYR A 225 -21.80 3.96 -4.32
N ILE A 226 -20.98 2.91 -4.30
CA ILE A 226 -19.56 2.99 -4.65
C ILE A 226 -19.36 3.60 -6.05
N PHE A 227 -20.13 3.16 -7.03
CA PHE A 227 -20.10 3.72 -8.38
C PHE A 227 -20.49 5.20 -8.40
N ILE A 228 -21.50 5.63 -7.66
CA ILE A 228 -21.89 7.05 -7.57
C ILE A 228 -20.74 7.90 -6.98
N VAL A 229 -20.04 7.40 -5.95
CA VAL A 229 -18.89 8.11 -5.37
C VAL A 229 -17.73 8.21 -6.38
N ILE A 230 -17.38 7.10 -7.05
CA ILE A 230 -16.30 7.07 -8.06
C ILE A 230 -16.66 7.98 -9.24
N ILE A 231 -17.85 7.79 -9.83
CA ILE A 231 -18.33 8.56 -10.98
C ILE A 231 -18.41 10.03 -10.62
N GLY A 232 -18.94 10.36 -9.44
CA GLY A 232 -19.00 11.73 -8.95
C GLY A 232 -17.63 12.40 -8.94
N TYR A 233 -16.64 11.72 -8.39
CA TYR A 233 -15.29 12.25 -8.31
C TYR A 233 -14.58 12.33 -9.67
N VAL A 234 -14.78 11.32 -10.53
CA VAL A 234 -14.29 11.33 -11.92
C VAL A 234 -14.90 12.48 -12.70
N LEU A 235 -16.20 12.75 -12.55
CA LEU A 235 -16.89 13.87 -13.21
C LEU A 235 -16.34 15.21 -12.75
N ILE A 236 -16.11 15.41 -11.45
CA ILE A 236 -15.49 16.63 -10.90
C ILE A 236 -14.12 16.86 -11.54
N GLN A 237 -13.33 15.81 -11.69
CA GLN A 237 -11.96 15.90 -12.17
C GLN A 237 -11.85 16.04 -13.68
N TRP A 238 -12.71 15.35 -14.41
CA TRP A 238 -12.92 15.61 -15.82
C TRP A 238 -13.31 17.08 -16.03
N PHE A 239 -14.27 17.60 -15.25
CA PHE A 239 -14.68 19.00 -15.34
C PHE A 239 -13.53 19.95 -15.07
N LEU A 240 -12.77 19.77 -13.97
CA LEU A 240 -11.59 20.59 -13.66
C LEU A 240 -10.51 20.53 -14.75
N GLY A 241 -10.33 19.37 -15.40
CA GLY A 241 -9.37 19.22 -16.50
C GLY A 241 -9.83 19.90 -17.79
N SER A 242 -11.14 19.93 -18.01
CA SER A 242 -11.76 20.53 -19.19
C SER A 242 -12.03 22.03 -19.02
N LEU A 243 -11.75 22.65 -17.87
CA LEU A 243 -12.02 24.08 -17.67
C LEU A 243 -11.29 24.96 -18.70
N GLN A 244 -10.02 24.65 -19.00
CA GLN A 244 -9.25 25.40 -19.98
C GLN A 244 -9.76 25.19 -21.41
N THR A 245 -10.15 23.96 -21.76
CA THR A 245 -10.73 23.69 -23.08
C THR A 245 -12.09 24.34 -23.24
N PHE A 246 -12.94 24.33 -22.21
CA PHE A 246 -14.20 25.08 -22.21
C PHE A 246 -13.96 26.59 -22.33
N TYR A 247 -12.93 27.12 -21.65
CA TYR A 247 -12.56 28.53 -21.78
C TYR A 247 -12.19 28.87 -23.24
N ILE A 248 -11.26 28.12 -23.84
CA ILE A 248 -10.82 28.35 -25.22
C ILE A 248 -11.97 28.20 -26.22
N LEU A 249 -12.75 27.11 -26.12
CA LEU A 249 -13.89 26.88 -27.01
C LEU A 249 -14.95 27.97 -26.89
N PHE A 250 -15.11 28.56 -25.70
CA PHE A 250 -16.07 29.64 -25.49
C PHE A 250 -15.55 30.97 -26.02
N THR A 251 -14.27 31.31 -25.76
CA THR A 251 -13.65 32.53 -26.29
C THR A 251 -13.64 32.55 -27.82
N ASP A 252 -13.45 31.38 -28.44
CA ASP A 252 -13.39 31.23 -29.90
C ASP A 252 -14.79 31.15 -30.54
N SER A 253 -15.85 31.03 -29.74
CA SER A 253 -17.22 30.96 -30.26
C SER A 253 -17.75 32.34 -30.65
N GLU A 254 -18.37 32.44 -31.83
CA GLU A 254 -19.02 33.68 -32.30
C GLU A 254 -20.31 34.00 -31.53
N TYR A 255 -20.90 33.02 -30.83
CA TYR A 255 -22.21 33.10 -30.19
C TYR A 255 -22.16 33.08 -28.65
N GLN A 256 -21.16 33.73 -28.05
CA GLN A 256 -20.99 33.82 -26.58
C GLN A 256 -22.25 34.28 -25.81
N PRO A 257 -23.05 35.27 -26.28
CA PRO A 257 -24.24 35.70 -25.56
C PRO A 257 -25.34 34.62 -25.54
N ILE A 258 -25.51 33.89 -26.65
CA ILE A 258 -26.55 32.86 -26.79
C ILE A 258 -26.25 31.68 -25.86
N THR A 259 -25.00 31.24 -25.80
CA THR A 259 -24.57 30.14 -24.93
C THR A 259 -24.77 30.50 -23.45
N ASN A 260 -24.46 31.74 -23.04
CA ASN A 260 -24.75 32.23 -21.69
C ASN A 260 -26.26 32.28 -21.37
N ILE A 261 -27.09 32.70 -22.33
CA ILE A 261 -28.55 32.67 -22.18
C ILE A 261 -29.06 31.24 -21.98
N ILE A 262 -28.60 30.28 -22.79
CA ILE A 262 -29.02 28.87 -22.68
C ILE A 262 -28.59 28.29 -21.32
N LEU A 263 -27.33 28.48 -20.91
CA LEU A 263 -26.79 27.92 -19.68
C LEU A 263 -27.41 28.55 -18.43
N SER A 264 -27.72 29.85 -18.46
CA SER A 264 -28.35 30.53 -17.32
C SER A 264 -29.80 30.10 -17.08
N ILE A 265 -30.51 29.55 -18.07
CA ILE A 265 -31.87 29.02 -17.89
C ILE A 265 -31.88 27.68 -17.13
N ILE A 266 -30.78 26.92 -17.19
CA ILE A 266 -30.71 25.58 -16.59
C ILE A 266 -30.77 25.68 -15.05
N PRO A 267 -31.82 25.17 -14.39
CA PRO A 267 -32.17 25.55 -13.02
C PRO A 267 -31.14 25.14 -11.94
N PHE A 268 -30.53 23.96 -12.03
CA PHE A 268 -29.47 23.52 -11.11
C PHE A 268 -28.42 22.70 -11.85
N PRO A 269 -27.11 22.90 -11.60
CA PRO A 269 -26.47 23.87 -10.70
C PRO A 269 -26.17 25.24 -11.35
N LEU A 270 -26.47 25.40 -12.65
CA LEU A 270 -25.97 26.52 -13.45
C LEU A 270 -26.65 27.86 -13.14
N ASN A 271 -27.98 27.92 -13.09
CA ASN A 271 -28.69 29.18 -12.87
C ASN A 271 -28.24 29.91 -11.61
N SER A 272 -28.21 29.20 -10.47
CA SER A 272 -27.75 29.77 -9.19
C SER A 272 -26.35 30.36 -9.28
N SER A 273 -25.52 29.78 -10.15
CA SER A 273 -24.13 30.18 -10.38
C SER A 273 -24.03 31.44 -11.23
N PHE A 274 -24.82 31.52 -12.31
CA PHE A 274 -24.95 32.72 -13.14
C PHE A 274 -25.57 33.90 -12.40
N LEU A 275 -26.53 33.64 -11.51
CA LEU A 275 -27.15 34.68 -10.71
C LEU A 275 -26.10 35.31 -9.78
N ILE A 276 -25.22 34.53 -9.15
CA ILE A 276 -24.12 35.07 -8.35
C ILE A 276 -23.14 35.88 -9.21
N SER A 277 -22.75 35.37 -10.38
CA SER A 277 -21.79 36.07 -11.24
C SER A 277 -22.33 37.42 -11.73
N LEU A 278 -23.63 37.51 -12.04
CA LEU A 278 -24.32 38.76 -12.37
C LEU A 278 -24.27 39.79 -11.24
N PHE A 279 -24.47 39.37 -9.99
CA PHE A 279 -24.44 40.28 -8.83
C PHE A 279 -23.02 40.76 -8.45
N ILE A 280 -21.97 40.13 -8.97
CA ILE A 280 -20.58 40.61 -8.80
C ILE A 280 -20.31 41.82 -9.70
N ALA A 281 -20.88 41.87 -10.91
CA ALA A 281 -20.66 42.94 -11.89
C ALA A 281 -21.98 43.47 -12.50
N PRO A 282 -22.93 43.97 -11.68
CA PRO A 282 -24.31 44.20 -12.12
C PRO A 282 -24.45 45.20 -13.28
N ASN A 283 -23.56 46.19 -13.36
CA ASN A 283 -23.62 47.27 -14.35
C ASN A 283 -23.13 46.85 -15.74
N GLN A 284 -22.49 45.69 -15.87
CA GLN A 284 -21.88 45.20 -17.12
C GLN A 284 -22.72 44.11 -17.79
N ALA A 285 -23.79 43.64 -17.14
CA ALA A 285 -24.62 42.55 -17.64
C ALA A 285 -25.68 43.01 -18.64
N SER A 286 -25.87 42.24 -19.71
CA SER A 286 -26.96 42.47 -20.66
C SER A 286 -28.33 42.17 -20.02
N LEU A 287 -29.34 42.94 -20.39
CA LEU A 287 -30.71 42.78 -19.87
C LEU A 287 -31.31 41.40 -20.21
N GLN A 288 -30.90 40.83 -21.35
CA GLN A 288 -31.32 39.48 -21.76
C GLN A 288 -30.83 38.40 -20.77
N LEU A 289 -29.60 38.53 -20.28
CA LEU A 289 -28.98 37.56 -19.35
C LEU A 289 -29.59 37.66 -17.94
N TRP A 290 -30.01 38.87 -17.53
CA TRP A 290 -30.82 39.06 -16.33
C TRP A 290 -32.18 38.36 -16.43
N ILE A 291 -32.89 38.51 -17.55
CA ILE A 291 -34.19 37.87 -17.75
C ILE A 291 -34.04 36.34 -17.75
N SER A 292 -33.06 35.79 -18.48
CA SER A 292 -32.85 34.35 -18.57
C SER A 292 -32.49 33.72 -17.22
N SER A 293 -31.62 34.38 -16.44
CA SER A 293 -31.26 33.93 -15.09
C SER A 293 -32.42 34.06 -14.09
N LEU A 294 -33.27 35.08 -14.17
CA LEU A 294 -34.46 35.16 -13.31
C LEU A 294 -35.49 34.07 -13.65
N ILE A 295 -35.69 33.78 -14.95
CA ILE A 295 -36.57 32.70 -15.40
C ILE A 295 -36.05 31.34 -14.90
N GLY A 296 -34.77 31.06 -15.06
CA GLY A 296 -34.19 29.80 -14.57
C GLY A 296 -34.25 29.68 -13.05
N PHE A 297 -34.16 30.79 -12.31
CA PHE A 297 -34.28 30.77 -10.85
C PHE A 297 -35.72 30.51 -10.40
N ALA A 298 -36.70 31.08 -11.09
CA ALA A 298 -38.11 30.75 -10.88
C ALA A 298 -38.39 29.27 -11.17
N LEU A 299 -37.82 28.71 -12.25
CA LEU A 299 -37.89 27.28 -12.55
C LEU A 299 -37.25 26.43 -11.43
N LEU A 300 -36.11 26.85 -10.89
CA LEU A 300 -35.46 26.17 -9.76
C LEU A 300 -36.38 26.11 -8.53
N ILE A 301 -37.07 27.21 -8.19
CA ILE A 301 -38.03 27.25 -7.09
C ILE A 301 -39.19 26.30 -7.33
N ILE A 302 -39.77 26.30 -8.55
CA ILE A 302 -40.89 25.41 -8.91
C ILE A 302 -40.47 23.93 -8.83
N ILE A 303 -39.30 23.58 -9.36
CA ILE A 303 -38.74 22.23 -9.30
C ILE A 303 -38.51 21.81 -7.85
N THR A 304 -37.90 22.68 -7.05
CA THR A 304 -37.64 22.43 -5.62
C THR A 304 -38.95 22.19 -4.86
N TYR A 305 -39.99 22.98 -5.13
CA TYR A 305 -41.31 22.77 -4.57
C TYR A 305 -41.95 21.43 -4.99
N GLY A 306 -41.86 21.08 -6.28
CA GLY A 306 -42.37 19.81 -6.80
C GLY A 306 -41.67 18.58 -6.19
N ILE A 307 -40.35 18.64 -6.06
CA ILE A 307 -39.54 17.56 -5.46
C ILE A 307 -39.79 17.46 -3.95
N SER A 308 -39.87 18.57 -3.23
CA SER A 308 -40.18 18.56 -1.80
C SER A 308 -41.55 17.93 -1.50
N ARG A 309 -42.56 18.19 -2.33
CA ARG A 309 -43.88 17.53 -2.21
C ARG A 309 -43.78 16.02 -2.43
N LYS A 310 -42.94 15.55 -3.35
CA LYS A 310 -42.67 14.11 -3.54
C LYS A 310 -41.95 13.51 -2.34
N ALA A 311 -40.98 14.23 -1.77
CA ALA A 311 -40.26 13.81 -0.57
C ALA A 311 -41.18 13.69 0.67
N PHE A 312 -42.15 14.60 0.84
CA PHE A 312 -43.16 14.45 1.89
C PHE A 312 -44.04 13.21 1.71
N LYS A 313 -44.46 12.91 0.46
CA LYS A 313 -45.20 11.67 0.15
C LYS A 313 -44.37 10.41 0.42
N ALA A 314 -43.06 10.46 0.20
CA ALA A 314 -42.14 9.37 0.54
C ALA A 314 -42.18 9.05 2.04
N ILE A 315 -42.08 10.07 2.89
CA ILE A 315 -42.19 9.96 4.35
C ILE A 315 -43.55 9.38 4.78
N GLU A 316 -44.63 9.85 4.16
CA GLU A 316 -45.98 9.36 4.48
C GLU A 316 -46.15 7.86 4.19
N ARG A 317 -45.61 7.37 3.07
CA ARG A 317 -45.69 5.96 2.67
C ARG A 317 -44.99 5.01 3.64
N ILE A 318 -43.91 5.46 4.28
CA ILE A 318 -43.15 4.69 5.28
C ILE A 318 -44.02 4.36 6.49
N SER A 319 -44.92 5.27 6.88
CA SER A 319 -45.87 5.04 7.97
C SER A 319 -47.05 4.13 7.61
N ILE A 320 -47.37 4.00 6.31
CA ILE A 320 -48.57 3.29 5.82
C ILE A 320 -48.27 1.82 5.46
N SER A 321 -47.08 1.53 4.90
CA SER A 321 -46.76 0.21 4.36
C SER A 321 -46.63 -0.88 5.44
N LYS A 322 -46.11 -0.56 6.62
CA LYS A 322 -45.94 -1.54 7.72
C LYS A 322 -47.22 -1.86 8.49
N LEU A 323 -48.13 -0.89 8.63
CA LEU A 323 -49.44 -1.14 9.24
C LEU A 323 -50.23 -2.18 8.43
N LYS A 324 -50.15 -2.15 7.09
CA LYS A 324 -50.79 -3.19 6.26
C LYS A 324 -50.13 -4.56 6.37
N THR A 325 -48.81 -4.65 6.54
CA THR A 325 -48.13 -5.94 6.66
C THR A 325 -48.40 -6.63 8.01
N ASN A 326 -48.48 -5.88 9.12
CA ASN A 326 -48.72 -6.50 10.43
C ASN A 326 -50.14 -7.08 10.59
N TYR A 327 -51.15 -6.53 9.92
CA TYR A 327 -52.50 -7.11 9.91
C TYR A 327 -52.65 -8.31 8.94
N LEU A 328 -51.74 -8.47 7.96
CA LEU A 328 -51.80 -9.55 6.96
C LEU A 328 -50.94 -10.77 7.32
N ILE A 329 -50.08 -10.68 8.35
CA ILE A 329 -49.39 -11.85 8.88
C ILE A 329 -50.41 -12.67 9.67
N LYS A 330 -51.18 -13.51 8.97
CA LYS A 330 -51.74 -14.71 9.57
C LYS A 330 -50.59 -15.42 10.29
N PRO A 331 -50.78 -15.90 11.54
CA PRO A 331 -49.77 -16.66 12.24
C PRO A 331 -49.59 -17.97 11.48
N SER A 332 -48.71 -17.98 10.48
CA SER A 332 -48.27 -19.22 9.85
C SER A 332 -47.47 -19.92 10.93
N ARG A 333 -48.12 -20.82 11.67
CA ARG A 333 -47.44 -21.95 12.33
C ARG A 333 -46.61 -22.60 11.24
N SER A 334 -45.32 -22.27 11.19
CA SER A 334 -44.38 -23.03 10.38
C SER A 334 -44.42 -24.45 10.92
N PRO A 335 -44.75 -25.47 10.11
CA PRO A 335 -44.57 -26.84 10.54
C PRO A 335 -43.10 -26.99 10.94
N HIS A 336 -42.84 -27.69 12.04
CA HIS A 336 -41.51 -28.16 12.40
C HIS A 336 -40.97 -28.97 11.21
N LEU A 337 -40.31 -28.29 10.28
CA LEU A 337 -39.49 -28.93 9.28
C LEU A 337 -38.29 -29.46 10.05
N GLU A 338 -38.26 -30.77 10.26
CA GLU A 338 -37.04 -31.46 10.65
C GLU A 338 -35.98 -31.09 9.62
N VAL A 339 -35.03 -30.25 10.04
CA VAL A 339 -33.93 -29.84 9.20
C VAL A 339 -33.01 -31.05 9.10
N GLU A 340 -33.13 -31.83 8.03
CA GLU A 340 -32.11 -32.82 7.68
C GLU A 340 -30.79 -32.08 7.41
N VAL A 341 -29.90 -32.09 8.40
CA VAL A 341 -28.56 -31.49 8.30
C VAL A 341 -27.67 -32.46 7.52
N ILE A 342 -27.60 -32.29 6.21
CA ILE A 342 -26.65 -33.03 5.36
C ILE A 342 -25.24 -32.45 5.57
N ILE A 343 -24.41 -33.18 6.31
CA ILE A 343 -23.00 -32.80 6.54
C ILE A 343 -22.18 -33.20 5.31
N LYS A 344 -21.78 -32.21 4.50
CA LYS A 344 -20.83 -32.42 3.39
C LYS A 344 -19.42 -32.05 3.83
N SER A 345 -18.47 -32.99 3.73
CA SER A 345 -17.06 -32.71 3.96
C SER A 345 -16.47 -31.85 2.83
N SER A 346 -15.61 -30.90 3.17
CA SER A 346 -14.92 -30.04 2.19
C SER A 346 -13.49 -29.77 2.63
N LYS A 347 -12.61 -29.44 1.67
CA LYS A 347 -11.21 -29.08 1.97
C LYS A 347 -11.18 -27.85 2.87
N THR A 348 -10.35 -27.88 3.93
CA THR A 348 -10.25 -26.83 4.95
C THR A 348 -10.05 -25.43 4.36
N PHE A 349 -9.19 -25.30 3.33
CA PHE A 349 -8.98 -24.02 2.63
C PHE A 349 -10.26 -23.44 2.03
N ILE A 350 -11.03 -24.27 1.31
CA ILE A 350 -12.27 -23.85 0.64
C ILE A 350 -13.35 -23.54 1.68
N ALA A 351 -13.41 -24.31 2.78
CA ALA A 351 -14.36 -24.08 3.86
C ALA A 351 -14.16 -22.71 4.51
N TYR A 352 -12.94 -22.35 4.88
CA TYR A 352 -12.63 -21.03 5.46
C TYR A 352 -12.82 -19.89 4.46
N LEU A 353 -12.43 -20.07 3.19
CA LEU A 353 -12.65 -19.06 2.16
C LEU A 353 -14.14 -18.82 1.90
N ARG A 354 -14.96 -19.87 1.82
CA ARG A 354 -16.42 -19.76 1.70
C ARG A 354 -17.04 -19.12 2.94
N LYS A 355 -16.57 -19.48 4.14
CA LYS A 355 -17.02 -18.86 5.40
C LYS A 355 -16.80 -17.35 5.34
N ASP A 356 -15.56 -16.92 5.08
CA ASP A 356 -15.21 -15.51 5.11
C ASP A 356 -15.97 -14.74 4.01
N LEU A 357 -16.01 -15.24 2.77
CA LEU A 357 -16.82 -14.63 1.69
C LEU A 357 -18.32 -14.55 2.03
N ARG A 358 -18.86 -15.57 2.71
CA ARG A 358 -20.27 -15.56 3.11
C ARG A 358 -20.56 -14.57 4.25
N ILE A 359 -19.61 -14.37 5.15
CA ILE A 359 -19.71 -13.32 6.19
C ILE A 359 -19.61 -11.95 5.54
N ILE A 360 -18.65 -11.76 4.64
CA ILE A 360 -18.44 -10.51 3.89
C ILE A 360 -19.70 -10.11 3.13
N THR A 361 -20.36 -11.06 2.47
CA THR A 361 -21.58 -10.77 1.70
C THR A 361 -22.80 -10.53 2.60
N ARG A 362 -22.84 -11.09 3.82
CA ARG A 362 -23.97 -10.95 4.74
C ARG A 362 -23.92 -9.68 5.59
N ASP A 363 -22.73 -9.22 5.97
CA ASP A 363 -22.54 -8.06 6.83
C ASP A 363 -22.05 -6.86 6.00
N LEU A 364 -22.92 -5.84 5.87
CA LEU A 364 -22.65 -4.62 5.11
C LEU A 364 -21.39 -3.91 5.61
N LYS A 365 -21.11 -3.93 6.90
CA LYS A 365 -19.89 -3.29 7.40
C LYS A 365 -18.63 -4.04 6.98
N VAL A 366 -18.66 -5.37 7.07
CA VAL A 366 -17.52 -6.19 6.64
C VAL A 366 -17.29 -5.99 5.14
N PHE A 367 -18.36 -5.97 4.36
CA PHE A 367 -18.33 -5.62 2.94
C PHE A 367 -17.69 -4.25 2.68
N MET A 368 -18.18 -3.21 3.34
CA MET A 368 -17.64 -1.84 3.22
C MET A 368 -16.18 -1.79 3.65
N SER A 369 -15.77 -2.54 4.68
CA SER A 369 -14.38 -2.56 5.14
C SER A 369 -13.40 -3.24 4.17
N ILE A 370 -13.91 -4.05 3.24
CA ILE A 370 -13.12 -4.68 2.17
C ILE A 370 -13.06 -3.82 0.92
N ILE A 371 -14.13 -3.09 0.62
CA ILE A 371 -14.17 -2.21 -0.55
C ILE A 371 -13.55 -0.84 -0.26
N MET A 372 -13.59 -0.36 0.98
CA MET A 372 -13.01 0.94 1.36
C MET A 372 -11.55 1.09 0.92
N PRO A 373 -10.63 0.12 1.07
CA PRO A 373 -9.29 0.20 0.51
C PRO A 373 -9.26 0.46 -1.01
N ILE A 374 -10.16 -0.18 -1.78
CA ILE A 374 -10.28 0.04 -3.23
C ILE A 374 -10.78 1.46 -3.49
N MET A 375 -11.81 1.91 -2.78
CA MET A 375 -12.33 3.28 -2.92
C MET A 375 -11.30 4.35 -2.60
N LEU A 376 -10.57 4.14 -1.50
CA LEU A 376 -9.56 5.04 -0.99
C LEU A 376 -8.39 5.15 -1.98
N SER A 377 -8.02 4.08 -2.68
CA SER A 377 -7.00 4.16 -3.72
C SER A 377 -7.44 4.99 -4.92
N PHE A 378 -8.69 4.85 -5.40
CA PHE A 378 -9.26 5.75 -6.42
C PHE A 378 -9.23 7.21 -5.98
N ILE A 379 -9.67 7.49 -4.74
CA ILE A 379 -9.68 8.86 -4.19
C ILE A 379 -8.26 9.44 -4.16
N PHE A 380 -7.27 8.67 -3.68
CA PHE A 380 -5.91 9.17 -3.54
C PHE A 380 -5.21 9.46 -4.86
N ILE A 381 -5.36 8.59 -5.85
CA ILE A 381 -4.73 8.75 -7.16
C ILE A 381 -5.23 10.00 -7.88
N VAL A 382 -6.50 10.31 -7.68
CA VAL A 382 -7.10 11.49 -8.25
C VAL A 382 -6.82 12.74 -7.40
N ALA A 383 -6.75 12.62 -6.07
CA ALA A 383 -6.40 13.73 -5.17
C ALA A 383 -4.95 14.20 -5.33
N PHE A 384 -4.02 13.29 -5.59
CA PHE A 384 -2.62 13.62 -5.87
C PHE A 384 -2.39 14.15 -7.28
N GLY A 385 -3.45 14.25 -8.10
CA GLY A 385 -3.38 14.89 -9.40
C GLY A 385 -2.24 14.33 -10.25
N ILE A 386 -2.22 13.01 -10.46
CA ILE A 386 -1.35 12.39 -11.47
C ILE A 386 -1.85 12.81 -12.87
N LYS A 387 -1.95 14.11 -13.13
CA LYS A 387 -2.51 14.72 -14.35
C LYS A 387 -1.41 15.36 -15.19
N ASN A 388 -0.24 15.65 -14.61
CA ASN A 388 0.97 16.05 -15.34
C ASN A 388 1.70 14.82 -15.96
N ILE A 389 0.96 13.90 -16.58
CA ILE A 389 1.50 12.68 -17.22
C ILE A 389 1.71 12.88 -18.73
N GLU A 390 1.81 14.12 -19.21
CA GLU A 390 1.88 14.36 -20.66
C GLU A 390 3.19 13.85 -21.28
N THR A 391 4.26 13.65 -20.49
CA THR A 391 5.53 13.08 -20.95
C THR A 391 6.07 12.06 -19.95
N VAL A 392 5.61 10.81 -20.04
CA VAL A 392 6.19 9.73 -19.22
C VAL A 392 6.63 8.60 -20.15
N SER A 393 7.84 8.72 -20.69
CA SER A 393 8.58 7.53 -21.11
C SER A 393 9.00 6.74 -19.86
N LEU A 394 9.26 5.44 -20.01
CA LEU A 394 9.73 4.57 -18.92
C LEU A 394 11.06 5.02 -18.29
N ILE A 395 11.75 5.96 -18.94
CA ILE A 395 13.09 6.47 -18.62
C ILE A 395 13.00 7.85 -17.94
N ASP A 396 11.85 8.52 -18.00
CA ASP A 396 11.71 9.87 -17.51
C ASP A 396 11.60 9.94 -15.98
N ARG A 397 12.11 11.03 -15.42
CA ARG A 397 11.96 11.36 -13.99
C ARG A 397 10.49 11.38 -13.54
N GLY A 398 9.57 11.72 -14.45
CA GLY A 398 8.12 11.67 -14.21
C GLY A 398 7.62 10.25 -13.91
N PHE A 399 8.23 9.21 -14.48
CA PHE A 399 7.87 7.81 -14.18
C PHE A 399 8.13 7.48 -12.71
N PHE A 400 9.31 7.86 -12.21
CA PHE A 400 9.71 7.64 -10.81
C PHE A 400 8.89 8.46 -9.82
N GLN A 401 8.59 9.71 -10.14
CA GLN A 401 7.74 10.56 -9.30
C GLN A 401 6.34 9.95 -9.15
N ASN A 402 5.77 9.46 -10.25
CA ASN A 402 4.47 8.77 -10.23
C ASN A 402 4.54 7.46 -9.43
N TRP A 403 5.61 6.66 -9.58
CA TRP A 403 5.81 5.44 -8.81
C TRP A 403 5.87 5.71 -7.31
N ILE A 404 6.66 6.71 -6.89
CA ILE A 404 6.74 7.15 -5.48
C ILE A 404 5.35 7.60 -4.99
N GLY A 405 4.66 8.43 -5.79
CA GLY A 405 3.32 8.92 -5.48
C GLY A 405 2.34 7.80 -5.17
N ILE A 406 2.27 6.77 -6.02
CA ILE A 406 1.40 5.59 -5.81
C ILE A 406 1.84 4.80 -4.58
N LEU A 407 3.15 4.64 -4.37
CA LEU A 407 3.72 3.83 -3.30
C LEU A 407 3.46 4.44 -1.91
N THR A 408 3.37 5.77 -1.79
CA THR A 408 3.09 6.50 -0.53
C THR A 408 1.83 6.02 0.21
N PHE A 409 0.82 5.57 -0.54
CA PHE A 409 -0.48 5.14 0.01
C PHE A 409 -0.56 3.66 0.34
N SER A 410 0.35 2.87 -0.21
CA SER A 410 0.32 1.42 -0.03
C SER A 410 0.39 0.97 1.44
N PRO A 411 1.14 1.61 2.37
CA PRO A 411 1.08 1.28 3.79
C PRO A 411 -0.31 1.44 4.44
N ILE A 412 -1.05 2.51 4.12
CA ILE A 412 -2.41 2.74 4.65
C ILE A 412 -3.37 1.69 4.11
N LEU A 413 -3.32 1.42 2.80
CA LEU A 413 -4.16 0.42 2.15
C LEU A 413 -3.97 -0.96 2.78
N SER A 414 -2.71 -1.36 2.94
CA SER A 414 -2.34 -2.62 3.59
C SER A 414 -2.79 -2.67 5.06
N GLY A 415 -2.65 -1.57 5.80
CA GLY A 415 -3.14 -1.43 7.17
C GLY A 415 -4.64 -1.66 7.30
N LEU A 416 -5.43 -1.02 6.42
CA LEU A 416 -6.89 -1.14 6.39
C LEU A 416 -7.34 -2.57 6.04
N ILE A 417 -6.72 -3.21 5.04
CA ILE A 417 -7.05 -4.57 4.60
C ILE A 417 -6.75 -5.60 5.70
N VAL A 418 -5.57 -5.50 6.34
CA VAL A 418 -5.21 -6.39 7.44
C VAL A 418 -6.08 -6.11 8.68
N TYR A 419 -6.45 -4.85 8.93
CA TYR A 419 -7.38 -4.50 10.00
C TYR A 419 -8.75 -5.17 9.80
N SER A 420 -9.33 -5.01 8.61
CA SER A 420 -10.70 -5.45 8.29
C SER A 420 -10.86 -6.97 8.31
N LEU A 421 -10.04 -7.70 7.56
CA LEU A 421 -10.21 -9.15 7.35
C LEU A 421 -9.92 -9.99 8.60
N MET A 422 -9.05 -9.50 9.46
CA MET A 422 -8.75 -10.19 10.72
C MET A 422 -9.82 -9.91 11.78
N ASN A 423 -10.49 -8.75 11.76
CA ASN A 423 -11.61 -8.48 12.67
C ASN A 423 -12.89 -9.29 12.36
N ILE A 424 -12.94 -10.01 11.23
CA ILE A 424 -14.04 -10.91 10.88
C ILE A 424 -14.17 -12.07 11.88
N GLU A 425 -13.08 -12.48 12.54
CA GLU A 425 -13.12 -13.57 13.52
C GLU A 425 -13.92 -13.25 14.76
N ASN A 426 -13.90 -11.98 15.18
CA ASN A 426 -14.67 -11.51 16.33
C ASN A 426 -16.19 -11.66 16.11
N LEU A 427 -16.66 -11.80 14.86
CA LEU A 427 -18.09 -11.99 14.55
C LEU A 427 -18.58 -13.44 14.78
N GLY A 428 -17.70 -14.37 15.16
CA GLY A 428 -18.03 -15.77 15.45
C GLY A 428 -17.12 -16.40 16.49
N GLU A 429 -16.52 -15.59 17.37
CA GLU A 429 -15.49 -16.00 18.33
C GLU A 429 -15.94 -17.17 19.21
N SER A 430 -17.21 -17.19 19.64
CA SER A 430 -17.78 -18.28 20.46
C SER A 430 -17.86 -19.62 19.72
N ILE A 431 -18.23 -19.61 18.44
CA ILE A 431 -18.36 -20.83 17.62
C ILE A 431 -16.96 -21.32 17.20
N ILE A 432 -16.07 -20.40 16.87
CA ILE A 432 -14.69 -20.70 16.46
C ILE A 432 -13.89 -21.26 17.64
N ALA A 433 -14.05 -20.68 18.84
CA ALA A 433 -13.39 -21.16 20.05
C ALA A 433 -13.85 -22.56 20.49
N ALA A 434 -15.09 -22.94 20.18
CA ALA A 434 -15.63 -24.27 20.47
C ALA A 434 -15.14 -25.36 19.49
N LEU A 435 -14.63 -24.97 18.31
CA LEU A 435 -14.17 -25.90 17.29
C LEU A 435 -12.66 -26.18 17.45
N PRO A 436 -12.20 -27.43 17.28
CA PRO A 436 -10.78 -27.76 17.30
C PRO A 436 -10.10 -27.29 16.00
N ILE A 437 -9.81 -25.99 15.93
CA ILE A 437 -9.28 -25.34 14.73
C ILE A 437 -7.76 -25.29 14.77
N ILE A 438 -7.12 -25.67 13.66
CA ILE A 438 -5.70 -25.44 13.42
C ILE A 438 -5.53 -24.03 12.85
N PRO A 439 -4.94 -23.06 13.58
CA PRO A 439 -4.90 -21.65 13.16
C PRO A 439 -4.20 -21.39 11.83
N ARG A 440 -3.22 -22.24 11.47
CA ARG A 440 -2.52 -22.17 10.18
C ARG A 440 -3.46 -22.39 8.99
N ASN A 441 -4.41 -23.31 9.11
CA ASN A 441 -5.35 -23.61 8.04
C ASN A 441 -6.38 -22.48 7.85
N GLN A 442 -6.55 -21.64 8.86
CA GLN A 442 -7.36 -20.43 8.84
C GLN A 442 -6.59 -19.22 8.27
N ALA A 443 -5.30 -19.08 8.59
CA ALA A 443 -4.47 -17.97 8.10
C ALA A 443 -4.20 -18.03 6.58
N LYS A 444 -4.01 -19.23 6.00
CA LYS A 444 -3.75 -19.40 4.55
C LYS A 444 -4.82 -18.77 3.63
N PRO A 445 -6.11 -19.13 3.75
CA PRO A 445 -7.16 -18.54 2.92
C PRO A 445 -7.35 -17.05 3.20
N LYS A 446 -7.09 -16.59 4.43
CA LYS A 446 -7.12 -15.16 4.74
C LYS A 446 -6.01 -14.38 4.05
N LEU A 447 -4.77 -14.85 4.12
CA LEU A 447 -3.66 -14.24 3.40
C LEU A 447 -3.97 -14.19 1.90
N PHE A 448 -4.50 -15.27 1.32
CA PHE A 448 -4.92 -15.28 -0.08
C PHE A 448 -5.96 -14.18 -0.40
N LEU A 449 -6.97 -14.00 0.45
CA LEU A 449 -8.00 -12.97 0.29
C LEU A 449 -7.42 -11.55 0.46
N ILE A 450 -6.56 -11.36 1.46
CA ILE A 450 -5.80 -10.12 1.72
C ILE A 450 -4.97 -9.74 0.48
N TYR A 451 -4.26 -10.70 -0.13
CA TYR A 451 -3.47 -10.48 -1.34
C TYR A 451 -4.32 -10.04 -2.51
N ILE A 452 -5.42 -10.75 -2.79
CA ILE A 452 -6.34 -10.39 -3.90
C ILE A 452 -6.87 -8.97 -3.72
N ILE A 453 -7.34 -8.61 -2.53
CA ILE A 453 -7.90 -7.28 -2.28
C ILE A 453 -6.82 -6.21 -2.44
N GLN A 454 -5.60 -6.43 -1.94
CA GLN A 454 -4.50 -5.48 -2.13
C GLN A 454 -4.16 -5.32 -3.61
N THR A 455 -4.07 -6.41 -4.38
CA THR A 455 -3.79 -6.34 -5.83
C THR A 455 -4.87 -5.56 -6.57
N CYS A 456 -6.13 -5.78 -6.22
CA CYS A 456 -7.25 -5.03 -6.80
C CYS A 456 -7.16 -3.56 -6.39
N ALA A 457 -6.92 -3.26 -5.11
CA ALA A 457 -6.84 -1.89 -4.62
C ALA A 457 -5.71 -1.09 -5.28
N THR A 458 -4.57 -1.70 -5.59
CA THR A 458 -3.47 -1.02 -6.27
C THR A 458 -3.67 -0.92 -7.79
N LEU A 459 -4.18 -1.96 -8.45
CA LEU A 459 -4.29 -1.98 -9.92
C LEU A 459 -5.54 -1.30 -10.48
N LEU A 460 -6.72 -1.50 -9.87
CA LEU A 460 -7.99 -0.96 -10.40
C LEU A 460 -7.96 0.55 -10.69
N PRO A 461 -7.33 1.39 -9.86
CA PRO A 461 -7.26 2.83 -10.13
C PRO A 461 -6.55 3.20 -11.43
N SER A 462 -5.69 2.34 -12.00
CA SER A 462 -5.05 2.60 -13.28
C SER A 462 -6.07 2.78 -14.41
N LEU A 463 -7.27 2.19 -14.26
CA LEU A 463 -8.35 2.28 -15.24
C LEU A 463 -8.86 3.71 -15.45
N LEU A 464 -8.62 4.61 -14.48
CA LEU A 464 -8.95 6.04 -14.65
C LEU A 464 -8.19 6.69 -15.81
N PHE A 465 -7.06 6.12 -16.20
CA PHE A 465 -6.18 6.67 -17.23
C PHE A 465 -6.33 5.97 -18.59
N LEU A 466 -7.38 5.16 -18.79
CA LEU A 466 -7.61 4.41 -20.06
C LEU A 466 -7.59 5.31 -21.30
N ASN A 467 -8.10 6.53 -21.18
CA ASN A 467 -8.17 7.48 -22.29
C ASN A 467 -6.87 8.29 -22.48
N SER A 468 -5.86 8.10 -21.63
CA SER A 468 -4.58 8.81 -21.76
C SER A 468 -3.66 8.11 -22.77
N PRO A 469 -2.91 8.87 -23.60
CA PRO A 469 -1.96 8.28 -24.54
C PRO A 469 -0.86 7.47 -23.84
N ASN A 470 -0.59 7.77 -22.57
CA ASN A 470 0.44 7.13 -21.73
C ASN A 470 -0.12 6.05 -20.81
N PHE A 471 -1.32 5.52 -21.06
CA PHE A 471 -1.97 4.50 -20.24
C PHE A 471 -1.05 3.30 -19.95
N ILE A 472 -0.31 2.82 -20.96
CA ILE A 472 0.58 1.66 -20.82
C ILE A 472 1.69 1.96 -19.80
N ALA A 473 2.34 3.11 -19.88
CA ALA A 473 3.37 3.51 -18.93
C ALA A 473 2.82 3.64 -17.51
N ILE A 474 1.63 4.23 -17.36
CA ILE A 474 0.93 4.36 -16.07
C ILE A 474 0.59 2.98 -15.50
N PHE A 475 0.04 2.09 -16.33
CA PHE A 475 -0.30 0.72 -15.93
C PHE A 475 0.93 -0.07 -15.48
N ILE A 476 2.05 0.05 -16.20
CA ILE A 476 3.34 -0.55 -15.82
C ILE A 476 3.81 0.03 -14.48
N ASN A 477 3.64 1.34 -14.26
CA ASN A 477 3.94 1.99 -12.98
C ASN A 477 3.16 1.35 -11.83
N PHE A 478 1.84 1.16 -11.99
CA PHE A 478 1.01 0.45 -11.01
C PHE A 478 1.48 -0.99 -10.79
N LEU A 479 1.85 -1.70 -11.86
CA LEU A 479 2.37 -3.06 -11.77
C LEU A 479 3.67 -3.13 -10.94
N PHE A 480 4.58 -2.18 -11.11
CA PHE A 480 5.84 -2.11 -10.35
C PHE A 480 5.68 -1.71 -8.88
N THR A 481 4.55 -1.16 -8.49
CA THR A 481 4.27 -0.89 -7.06
C THR A 481 3.82 -2.13 -6.29
N LEU A 482 3.34 -3.18 -6.98
CA LEU A 482 2.79 -4.38 -6.36
C LEU A 482 3.76 -5.12 -5.42
N PRO A 483 5.03 -5.36 -5.77
CA PRO A 483 5.96 -6.08 -4.88
C PRO A 483 6.14 -5.38 -3.53
N PHE A 484 6.19 -4.04 -3.54
CA PHE A 484 6.30 -3.23 -2.32
C PHE A 484 5.00 -3.19 -1.54
N ALA A 485 3.86 -3.04 -2.22
CA ALA A 485 2.56 -3.13 -1.58
C ALA A 485 2.35 -4.49 -0.87
N TRP A 486 2.79 -5.59 -1.47
CA TRP A 486 2.78 -6.91 -0.86
C TRP A 486 3.74 -7.03 0.33
N LEU A 487 4.93 -6.43 0.22
CA LEU A 487 5.89 -6.39 1.31
C LEU A 487 5.34 -5.64 2.53
N PHE A 488 4.75 -4.46 2.35
CA PHE A 488 4.13 -3.71 3.45
C PHE A 488 2.98 -4.49 4.09
N LEU A 489 2.15 -5.12 3.28
CA LEU A 489 1.06 -5.98 3.72
C LEU A 489 1.54 -7.15 4.59
N LEU A 490 2.59 -7.85 4.17
CA LEU A 490 3.16 -8.95 4.95
C LEU A 490 3.74 -8.47 6.28
N ILE A 491 4.44 -7.33 6.28
CA ILE A 491 5.00 -6.73 7.51
C ILE A 491 3.89 -6.36 8.49
N ILE A 492 2.83 -5.69 8.02
CA ILE A 492 1.68 -5.31 8.84
C ILE A 492 0.99 -6.56 9.40
N PHE A 493 0.82 -7.60 8.59
CA PHE A 493 0.24 -8.87 9.03
C PHE A 493 1.07 -9.50 10.16
N ILE A 494 2.40 -9.56 10.01
CA ILE A 494 3.31 -10.10 11.03
C ILE A 494 3.26 -9.28 12.31
N LEU A 495 3.36 -7.96 12.19
CA LEU A 495 3.35 -7.07 13.36
C LEU A 495 2.03 -7.17 14.11
N ARG A 496 0.89 -7.23 13.40
CA ARG A 496 -0.42 -7.46 14.02
C ARG A 496 -0.42 -8.75 14.84
N VAL A 497 0.01 -9.86 14.24
CA VAL A 497 0.06 -11.16 14.93
C VAL A 497 0.97 -11.08 16.15
N ASN A 498 2.12 -10.41 16.05
CA ASN A 498 3.07 -10.28 17.15
C ASN A 498 2.57 -9.39 18.30
N PHE A 499 1.86 -8.31 18.01
CA PHE A 499 1.38 -7.36 19.02
C PHE A 499 0.05 -7.78 19.69
N PHE A 500 -0.82 -8.48 18.97
CA PHE A 500 -2.13 -8.91 19.46
C PHE A 500 -2.22 -10.39 19.84
N GLY A 501 -1.40 -11.26 19.23
CA GLY A 501 -1.36 -12.69 19.53
C GLY A 501 -0.52 -13.05 20.77
N LYS A 502 -0.62 -14.31 21.20
CA LYS A 502 0.23 -14.88 22.26
C LYS A 502 1.50 -15.44 21.62
N LYS A 503 2.70 -14.95 21.99
CA LYS A 503 3.99 -15.56 21.58
C LYS A 503 4.09 -16.98 22.16
N ARG A 504 3.58 -17.98 21.45
CA ARG A 504 3.97 -19.38 21.62
C ARG A 504 4.86 -19.73 20.43
N PRO A 505 6.06 -20.29 20.63
CA PRO A 505 7.09 -20.45 19.59
C PRO A 505 6.71 -21.37 18.41
N LYS A 506 5.48 -21.92 18.39
CA LYS A 506 5.04 -22.94 17.43
C LYS A 506 3.64 -22.71 16.85
N PHE A 507 2.88 -21.68 17.29
CA PHE A 507 1.50 -21.49 16.87
C PHE A 507 1.17 -20.03 16.58
N TYR A 508 0.61 -19.80 15.40
CA TYR A 508 -0.15 -18.59 15.07
C TYR A 508 -1.45 -18.65 15.86
N VAL A 509 -1.83 -17.59 16.55
CA VAL A 509 -3.19 -17.43 17.07
C VAL A 509 -3.67 -16.11 16.48
N LEU A 510 -4.74 -16.18 15.69
CA LEU A 510 -5.30 -15.00 15.02
C LEU A 510 -6.19 -14.19 16.00
N ASP A 511 -6.57 -14.81 17.13
CA ASP A 511 -7.36 -14.18 18.19
C ASP A 511 -6.56 -13.14 18.99
N ASP A 512 -7.23 -12.04 19.34
CA ASP A 512 -6.66 -10.92 20.11
C ASP A 512 -6.50 -11.32 21.59
N TYR A 513 -5.35 -11.90 21.95
CA TYR A 513 -5.06 -12.29 23.35
C TYR A 513 -4.71 -11.09 24.25
N ASN A 514 -4.18 -10.00 23.69
CA ASN A 514 -3.81 -8.79 24.44
C ASN A 514 -4.46 -7.52 23.86
N PRO A 515 -5.71 -7.21 24.23
CA PRO A 515 -6.45 -6.06 23.70
C PRO A 515 -6.04 -4.71 24.33
N LYS A 516 -5.17 -4.69 25.36
CA LYS A 516 -4.73 -3.43 26.01
C LYS A 516 -3.96 -2.55 25.03
N ASN A 517 -4.16 -1.22 25.13
CA ASN A 517 -3.51 -0.20 24.30
C ASN A 517 -3.63 -0.42 22.79
N ARG A 518 -4.80 -0.87 22.32
CA ARG A 518 -5.07 -1.19 20.90
C ARG A 518 -4.67 -0.07 19.94
N MET A 519 -5.00 1.19 20.24
CA MET A 519 -4.65 2.33 19.37
C MET A 519 -3.13 2.47 19.20
N TYR A 520 -2.37 2.45 20.31
CA TYR A 520 -0.91 2.57 20.29
C TYR A 520 -0.23 1.42 19.54
N LYS A 521 -0.75 0.19 19.67
CA LYS A 521 -0.27 -0.96 18.89
C LYS A 521 -0.51 -0.76 17.40
N TRP A 522 -1.68 -0.26 17.00
CA TRP A 522 -1.99 0.01 15.59
C TRP A 522 -1.16 1.16 15.02
N THR A 523 -0.89 2.22 15.78
CA THR A 523 0.01 3.28 15.33
C THR A 523 1.42 2.75 15.07
N LEU A 524 1.94 1.88 15.94
CA LEU A 524 3.25 1.22 15.73
C LEU A 524 3.25 0.26 14.54
N ILE A 525 2.18 -0.53 14.36
CA ILE A 525 2.06 -1.47 13.24
C ILE A 525 2.09 -0.73 11.90
N VAL A 526 1.44 0.44 11.80
CA VAL A 526 1.39 1.24 10.58
C VAL A 526 2.66 2.09 10.39
N SER A 527 3.30 2.55 11.46
CA SER A 527 4.50 3.39 11.36
C SER A 527 5.72 2.65 10.81
N VAL A 528 5.87 1.35 11.09
CA VAL A 528 7.03 0.55 10.61
C VAL A 528 7.10 0.47 9.08
N PRO A 529 6.02 0.12 8.35
CA PRO A 529 5.96 0.23 6.89
C PRO A 529 6.24 1.65 6.37
N TYR A 530 5.80 2.69 7.07
CA TYR A 530 6.09 4.07 6.70
C TYR A 530 7.57 4.41 6.81
N ILE A 531 8.26 3.93 7.85
CA ILE A 531 9.72 4.09 7.99
C ILE A 531 10.44 3.41 6.82
N LEU A 532 10.02 2.20 6.45
CA LEU A 532 10.54 1.50 5.27
C LEU A 532 10.27 2.27 3.98
N PHE A 533 9.07 2.83 3.83
CA PHE A 533 8.72 3.69 2.70
C PHE A 533 9.59 4.95 2.64
N PHE A 534 9.78 5.66 3.76
CA PHE A 534 10.67 6.83 3.82
C PHE A 534 12.11 6.48 3.49
N TRP A 535 12.56 5.29 3.89
CA TRP A 535 13.89 4.80 3.52
C TRP A 535 14.01 4.53 2.02
N ILE A 536 13.02 3.86 1.41
CA ILE A 536 12.97 3.62 -0.05
C ILE A 536 12.91 4.93 -0.83
N THR A 537 12.13 5.90 -0.38
CA THR A 537 11.98 7.20 -1.06
C THR A 537 13.18 8.10 -0.88
N SER A 538 13.79 8.15 0.32
CA SER A 538 15.04 8.88 0.54
C SER A 538 16.16 8.33 -0.35
N PHE A 539 16.22 7.01 -0.53
CA PHE A 539 17.09 6.39 -1.52
C PHE A 539 16.72 6.89 -2.94
N GLY A 540 15.46 6.72 -3.37
CA GLY A 540 15.02 7.19 -4.68
C GLY A 540 15.31 8.67 -4.97
N ILE A 541 15.19 9.56 -3.98
CA ILE A 541 15.44 11.00 -4.12
C ILE A 541 16.93 11.33 -4.19
N ASN A 542 17.77 10.74 -3.34
CA ASN A 542 19.23 10.95 -3.41
C ASN A 542 19.80 10.51 -4.76
N PHE A 543 19.27 9.40 -5.29
CA PHE A 543 19.66 8.90 -6.61
C PHE A 543 19.12 9.77 -7.75
N LEU A 544 17.90 10.30 -7.66
CA LEU A 544 17.37 11.30 -8.61
C LEU A 544 18.27 12.54 -8.73
N TYR A 545 18.99 12.88 -7.66
CA TYR A 545 19.84 14.06 -7.60
C TYR A 545 21.27 13.82 -8.09
N GLN A 546 21.79 12.58 -8.02
CA GLN A 546 23.22 12.29 -8.19
C GLN A 546 23.61 11.58 -9.50
N GLN A 547 22.68 11.16 -10.37
CA GLN A 547 23.00 10.18 -11.42
C GLN A 547 22.29 10.39 -12.78
N ASP A 548 22.93 9.94 -13.87
CA ASP A 548 22.36 9.86 -15.22
C ASP A 548 21.07 9.00 -15.23
N ASN A 549 20.06 9.39 -16.03
CA ASN A 549 18.74 8.72 -16.16
C ASN A 549 18.83 7.19 -16.34
N ASN A 550 19.95 6.73 -16.91
CA ASN A 550 20.28 5.35 -17.21
C ASN A 550 20.61 4.49 -15.97
N SER A 551 21.35 5.04 -15.01
CA SER A 551 21.70 4.37 -13.76
C SER A 551 20.50 4.25 -12.79
N MET A 552 19.55 5.19 -12.90
CA MET A 552 18.27 5.17 -12.18
C MET A 552 17.42 3.95 -12.53
N ILE A 553 17.33 3.59 -13.82
CA ILE A 553 16.56 2.44 -14.29
C ILE A 553 17.13 1.15 -13.71
N PHE A 554 18.45 0.98 -13.72
CA PHE A 554 19.10 -0.22 -13.22
C PHE A 554 18.85 -0.43 -11.72
N LEU A 555 19.03 0.62 -10.91
CA LEU A 555 18.79 0.57 -9.48
C LEU A 555 17.31 0.32 -9.15
N PHE A 556 16.40 0.90 -9.93
CA PHE A 556 14.97 0.63 -9.81
C PHE A 556 14.64 -0.85 -10.04
N TRP A 557 15.20 -1.46 -11.08
CA TRP A 557 15.05 -2.90 -11.32
C TRP A 557 15.66 -3.74 -10.20
N ALA A 558 16.85 -3.38 -9.72
CA ALA A 558 17.49 -4.08 -8.60
C ALA A 558 16.64 -4.00 -7.32
N VAL A 559 16.08 -2.83 -7.02
CA VAL A 559 15.21 -2.58 -5.86
C VAL A 559 13.88 -3.37 -5.98
N ILE A 560 13.28 -3.43 -7.17
CA ILE A 560 12.09 -4.26 -7.43
C ILE A 560 12.37 -5.75 -7.23
N ILE A 561 13.47 -6.26 -7.80
CA ILE A 561 13.86 -7.67 -7.68
C ILE A 561 14.12 -8.02 -6.21
N LEU A 562 14.85 -7.15 -5.50
CA LEU A 562 15.12 -7.32 -4.07
C LEU A 562 13.81 -7.31 -3.27
N GLY A 563 12.91 -6.36 -3.53
CA GLY A 563 11.61 -6.27 -2.87
C GLY A 563 10.75 -7.53 -3.09
N PHE A 564 10.73 -8.05 -4.30
CA PHE A 564 10.02 -9.28 -4.63
C PHE A 564 10.63 -10.50 -3.92
N LEU A 565 11.95 -10.66 -3.93
CA LEU A 565 12.66 -11.72 -3.21
C LEU A 565 12.41 -11.66 -1.70
N ILE A 566 12.47 -10.47 -1.11
CA ILE A 566 12.17 -10.26 0.31
C ILE A 566 10.73 -10.64 0.61
N SER A 567 9.77 -10.24 -0.23
CA SER A 567 8.35 -10.61 -0.05
C SER A 567 8.14 -12.13 -0.08
N LEU A 568 8.79 -12.84 -1.00
CA LEU A 568 8.75 -14.31 -1.09
C LEU A 568 9.40 -14.99 0.11
N LEU A 569 10.55 -14.48 0.57
CA LEU A 569 11.23 -14.98 1.77
C LEU A 569 10.35 -14.82 3.00
N ILE A 570 9.78 -13.63 3.19
CA ILE A 570 8.87 -13.33 4.31
C ILE A 570 7.62 -14.21 4.25
N PHE A 571 7.01 -14.39 3.07
CA PHE A 571 5.86 -15.27 2.87
C PHE A 571 6.16 -16.72 3.26
N ASN A 572 7.33 -17.23 2.90
CA ASN A 572 7.76 -18.58 3.25
C ASN A 572 8.04 -18.73 4.75
N ILE A 573 8.64 -17.71 5.39
CA ILE A 573 8.87 -17.67 6.85
C ILE A 573 7.54 -17.64 7.62
N LEU A 574 6.53 -16.95 7.11
CA LEU A 574 5.17 -16.88 7.68
C LEU A 574 4.42 -18.22 7.67
N LEU A 575 4.82 -19.18 6.84
CA LEU A 575 4.13 -20.46 6.67
C LEU A 575 5.03 -21.67 6.94
N PRO A 576 5.74 -21.77 8.09
CA PRO A 576 6.63 -22.88 8.35
C PRO A 576 5.84 -24.20 8.21
N VAL A 577 6.34 -25.08 7.34
CA VAL A 577 5.82 -26.44 7.22
C VAL A 577 6.02 -27.09 8.58
N TYR A 578 4.97 -27.77 9.07
CA TYR A 578 5.01 -28.50 10.32
C TYR A 578 6.06 -29.62 10.22
N GLN A 579 7.32 -29.28 10.50
CA GLN A 579 8.37 -30.26 10.72
C GLN A 579 8.33 -30.58 12.21
N ARG A 580 7.55 -31.63 12.54
CA ARG A 580 7.38 -32.09 13.92
C ARG A 580 8.70 -32.62 14.54
N GLU A 581 9.77 -32.77 13.77
CA GLU A 581 10.96 -33.52 14.20
C GLU A 581 12.32 -32.80 14.06
N SER A 582 12.44 -31.66 13.36
CA SER A 582 13.75 -31.04 13.12
C SER A 582 14.21 -30.06 14.21
N ILE A 583 13.29 -29.43 14.95
CA ILE A 583 13.62 -28.35 15.90
C ILE A 583 13.98 -28.88 17.30
N THR A 584 13.51 -30.07 17.70
CA THR A 584 14.08 -30.75 18.87
C THR A 584 15.54 -31.08 18.63
N LYS A 585 15.93 -31.43 17.41
CA LYS A 585 17.34 -31.54 17.03
C LYS A 585 18.04 -30.17 16.97
N LEU A 586 17.38 -29.09 16.51
CA LEU A 586 18.01 -27.76 16.36
C LEU A 586 18.19 -26.95 17.66
N ASN A 587 17.26 -27.04 18.62
CA ASN A 587 17.43 -26.41 19.93
C ASN A 587 18.35 -27.22 20.86
N VAL A 588 18.42 -28.55 20.67
CA VAL A 588 19.50 -29.37 21.22
C VAL A 588 20.81 -29.09 20.48
N PHE A 589 20.78 -28.68 19.20
CA PHE A 589 21.96 -28.19 18.47
C PHE A 589 22.44 -26.85 19.04
N ASN A 590 21.63 -25.80 19.18
CA ASN A 590 22.15 -24.50 19.63
C ASN A 590 22.61 -24.47 21.10
N LYS A 591 22.06 -25.33 21.97
CA LYS A 591 22.60 -25.53 23.33
C LYS A 591 23.69 -26.59 23.39
N GLY A 592 23.69 -27.57 22.49
CA GLY A 592 24.61 -28.73 22.47
C GLY A 592 25.80 -28.62 21.53
N PHE A 593 25.83 -27.67 20.59
CA PHE A 593 26.90 -27.54 19.59
C PHE A 593 28.21 -27.08 20.23
N PHE A 594 28.12 -26.30 21.33
CA PHE A 594 29.26 -25.89 22.13
C PHE A 594 29.43 -26.68 23.43
N SER A 595 28.41 -27.41 23.92
CA SER A 595 28.51 -28.20 25.16
C SER A 595 28.80 -29.68 24.95
N ASN A 596 28.56 -30.25 23.76
CA ASN A 596 28.81 -31.67 23.46
C ASN A 596 30.14 -31.88 22.72
N GLU A 597 31.25 -31.36 23.27
CA GLU A 597 32.59 -31.73 22.81
C GLU A 597 32.80 -33.26 22.81
N GLU A 598 32.10 -34.00 23.67
CA GLU A 598 32.27 -35.44 23.83
C GLU A 598 31.60 -36.28 22.73
N MET A 599 30.53 -35.80 22.08
CA MET A 599 29.87 -36.55 21.01
C MET A 599 30.55 -36.39 19.63
N LEU A 600 31.19 -35.25 19.36
CA LEU A 600 31.94 -35.03 18.13
C LEU A 600 33.34 -35.67 18.19
N LYS A 601 33.96 -35.75 19.38
CA LYS A 601 35.25 -36.43 19.58
C LYS A 601 35.18 -37.95 19.31
N LYS A 602 34.01 -38.59 19.42
CA LYS A 602 33.90 -40.06 19.29
C LYS A 602 33.96 -40.62 17.86
N ASN A 603 33.73 -39.82 16.81
CA ASN A 603 33.62 -40.33 15.42
C ASN A 603 34.50 -39.64 14.38
N ILE A 604 35.28 -38.62 14.75
CA ILE A 604 36.06 -37.85 13.77
C ILE A 604 37.55 -38.14 13.94
N LYS A 605 38.20 -38.61 12.87
CA LYS A 605 39.66 -38.77 12.84
C LYS A 605 40.31 -37.37 12.77
N PRO A 606 40.96 -36.88 13.84
CA PRO A 606 41.61 -35.58 13.81
C PRO A 606 42.78 -35.62 12.84
N THR A 607 42.90 -34.61 11.97
CA THR A 607 44.07 -34.41 11.11
C THR A 607 45.12 -33.60 11.85
N ILE A 608 46.36 -33.58 11.34
CA ILE A 608 47.44 -32.72 11.86
C ILE A 608 46.97 -31.25 11.90
N PHE A 609 46.24 -30.83 10.87
CA PHE A 609 45.64 -29.49 10.75
C PHE A 609 44.58 -29.23 11.82
N SER A 610 43.68 -30.17 12.12
CA SER A 610 42.67 -29.94 13.16
C SER A 610 43.26 -29.84 14.58
N LYS A 611 44.48 -30.36 14.81
CA LYS A 611 45.18 -30.25 16.11
C LYS A 611 45.91 -28.91 16.28
N HIS A 612 46.47 -28.35 15.21
CA HIS A 612 47.24 -27.10 15.24
C HIS A 612 46.48 -25.95 14.58
N ILE A 613 45.62 -25.26 15.35
CA ILE A 613 44.72 -24.20 14.85
C ILE A 613 45.46 -23.07 14.13
N TRP A 614 46.57 -22.56 14.69
CA TRP A 614 47.32 -21.46 14.08
C TRP A 614 47.96 -21.85 12.75
N PHE A 615 48.54 -23.05 12.68
CA PHE A 615 49.10 -23.60 11.44
C PHE A 615 48.02 -23.73 10.36
N SER A 616 46.83 -24.19 10.74
CA SER A 616 45.68 -24.31 9.84
C SER A 616 45.13 -22.98 9.38
N ILE A 617 45.08 -21.96 10.26
CA ILE A 617 44.70 -20.60 9.87
C ILE A 617 45.71 -20.06 8.85
N VAL A 618 47.01 -20.19 9.09
CA VAL A 618 48.06 -19.75 8.14
C VAL A 618 47.89 -20.43 6.78
N ILE A 619 47.67 -21.74 6.76
CA ILE A 619 47.45 -22.49 5.52
C ILE A 619 46.16 -22.05 4.81
N LEU A 620 45.07 -21.83 5.55
CA LEU A 620 43.83 -21.30 4.97
C LEU A 620 44.04 -19.91 4.36
N LEU A 621 44.85 -19.06 4.98
CA LEU A 621 45.19 -17.74 4.44
C LEU A 621 46.03 -17.87 3.16
N ILE A 622 47.01 -18.77 3.12
CA ILE A 622 47.83 -19.04 1.92
C ILE A 622 46.96 -19.62 0.79
N ILE A 623 46.08 -20.57 1.10
CA ILE A 623 45.14 -21.13 0.12
C ILE A 623 44.20 -20.04 -0.39
N ASN A 624 43.64 -19.20 0.49
CA ASN A 624 42.78 -18.09 0.07
C ASN A 624 43.52 -17.11 -0.83
N PHE A 625 44.78 -16.81 -0.52
CA PHE A 625 45.62 -15.95 -1.33
C PHE A 625 45.84 -16.52 -2.73
N PHE A 626 46.24 -17.80 -2.81
CA PHE A 626 46.46 -18.47 -4.09
C PHE A 626 45.18 -18.61 -4.91
N LEU A 627 44.05 -18.91 -4.26
CA LEU A 627 42.74 -18.97 -4.90
C LEU A 627 42.31 -17.63 -5.45
N PHE A 628 42.49 -16.55 -4.68
CA PHE A 628 42.18 -15.20 -5.12
C PHE A 628 43.03 -14.83 -6.34
N PHE A 629 44.33 -15.13 -6.31
CA PHE A 629 45.23 -14.90 -7.44
C PHE A 629 44.79 -15.71 -8.67
N LEU A 630 44.50 -17.01 -8.51
CA LEU A 630 44.07 -17.89 -9.60
C LEU A 630 42.74 -17.44 -10.21
N VAL A 631 41.77 -17.02 -9.39
CA VAL A 631 40.50 -16.47 -9.87
C VAL A 631 40.72 -15.16 -10.60
N SER A 632 41.53 -14.25 -10.05
CA SER A 632 41.84 -12.98 -10.69
C SER A 632 42.56 -13.20 -12.03
N PHE A 633 43.46 -14.18 -12.10
CA PHE A 633 44.15 -14.59 -13.32
C PHE A 633 43.18 -15.19 -14.36
N ILE A 634 42.27 -16.08 -13.96
CA ILE A 634 41.25 -16.65 -14.85
C ILE A 634 40.32 -15.55 -15.36
N ILE A 635 39.89 -14.62 -14.49
CA ILE A 635 39.06 -13.49 -14.89
C ILE A 635 39.83 -12.59 -15.87
N ALA A 636 41.10 -12.28 -15.61
CA ALA A 636 41.94 -11.48 -16.50
C ALA A 636 42.14 -12.17 -17.87
N MET A 637 42.42 -13.47 -17.87
CA MET A 637 42.58 -14.27 -19.09
C MET A 637 41.26 -14.34 -19.89
N LEU A 638 40.14 -14.59 -19.22
CA LEU A 638 38.83 -14.63 -19.88
C LEU A 638 38.40 -13.24 -20.36
N ASN A 639 38.72 -12.18 -19.62
CA ASN A 639 38.49 -10.81 -20.06
C ASN A 639 39.38 -10.43 -21.25
N SER A 640 40.60 -10.95 -21.35
CA SER A 640 41.46 -10.73 -22.53
C SER A 640 40.93 -11.42 -23.80
N LEU A 641 40.08 -12.43 -23.66
CA LEU A 641 39.36 -13.04 -24.79
C LEU A 641 38.17 -12.18 -25.26
N ILE A 642 37.69 -11.27 -24.42
CA ILE A 642 36.65 -10.30 -24.74
C ILE A 642 37.35 -9.06 -25.29
N ASP A 643 37.69 -9.05 -26.58
CA ASP A 643 38.27 -7.86 -27.21
C ASP A 643 37.17 -6.78 -27.40
N PRO A 644 37.19 -5.68 -26.62
CA PRO A 644 36.16 -4.65 -26.70
C PRO A 644 36.16 -3.95 -28.06
N TYR A 645 37.30 -3.93 -28.78
CA TYR A 645 37.40 -3.32 -30.10
C TYR A 645 36.72 -4.18 -31.16
N TYR A 646 36.75 -5.51 -31.01
CA TYR A 646 36.09 -6.44 -31.92
C TYR A 646 34.55 -6.29 -31.94
N TYR A 647 33.97 -5.72 -30.87
CA TYR A 647 32.54 -5.38 -30.77
C TYR A 647 32.13 -4.20 -31.66
N TYR A 648 33.02 -3.22 -31.85
CA TYR A 648 32.72 -2.00 -32.61
C TYR A 648 32.80 -2.15 -34.13
N TYR A 649 33.64 -3.05 -34.64
CA TYR A 649 33.95 -3.14 -36.08
C TYR A 649 33.05 -4.08 -36.90
N PHE A 650 32.17 -4.86 -36.28
CA PHE A 650 31.35 -5.85 -36.99
C PHE A 650 29.84 -5.64 -36.76
N PRO A 651 29.00 -5.87 -37.78
CA PRO A 651 27.55 -5.68 -37.67
C PRO A 651 26.94 -6.57 -36.59
N ARG A 652 26.10 -5.96 -35.74
CA ARG A 652 25.43 -6.62 -34.60
C ARG A 652 24.52 -7.74 -35.10
N SER A 653 24.80 -8.98 -34.69
CA SER A 653 23.92 -10.13 -34.90
C SER A 653 23.55 -10.75 -33.55
N PHE A 654 22.30 -11.24 -33.43
CA PHE A 654 21.77 -11.87 -32.22
C PHE A 654 22.65 -13.00 -31.68
N ILE A 655 23.29 -13.76 -32.58
CA ILE A 655 24.19 -14.87 -32.24
C ILE A 655 25.41 -14.35 -31.45
N ARG A 656 25.87 -13.14 -31.76
CA ARG A 656 27.07 -12.54 -31.15
C ARG A 656 26.79 -11.96 -29.77
N ASP A 657 25.63 -11.33 -29.57
CA ASP A 657 25.21 -10.89 -28.23
C ASP A 657 25.03 -12.11 -27.30
N LEU A 658 24.55 -13.23 -27.84
CA LEU A 658 24.45 -14.49 -27.11
C LEU A 658 25.83 -15.08 -26.80
N GLU A 659 26.79 -15.00 -27.71
CA GLU A 659 28.18 -15.42 -27.50
C GLU A 659 28.85 -14.61 -26.37
N ILE A 660 28.67 -13.29 -26.36
CA ILE A 660 29.19 -12.39 -25.31
C ILE A 660 28.54 -12.75 -23.96
N VAL A 661 27.23 -12.95 -23.90
CA VAL A 661 26.54 -13.38 -22.67
C VAL A 661 27.05 -14.74 -22.18
N ILE A 662 27.34 -15.69 -23.08
CA ILE A 662 27.94 -16.99 -22.73
C ILE A 662 29.36 -16.80 -22.17
N GLN A 663 30.20 -16.03 -22.83
CA GLN A 663 31.57 -15.74 -22.37
C GLN A 663 31.55 -15.10 -20.97
N ILE A 664 30.62 -14.18 -20.73
CA ILE A 664 30.41 -13.54 -19.44
C ILE A 664 29.95 -14.53 -18.37
N LEU A 665 28.98 -15.39 -18.71
CA LEU A 665 28.55 -16.45 -17.80
C LEU A 665 29.72 -17.37 -17.45
N LEU A 666 30.61 -17.67 -18.38
CA LEU A 666 31.82 -18.46 -18.12
C LEU A 666 32.79 -17.73 -17.18
N VAL A 667 33.02 -16.41 -17.38
CA VAL A 667 33.86 -15.56 -16.51
C VAL A 667 33.37 -15.58 -15.07
N ILE A 668 32.05 -15.58 -14.84
CA ILE A 668 31.50 -15.59 -13.48
C ILE A 668 31.41 -17.02 -12.92
N LEU A 669 30.99 -17.99 -13.72
CA LEU A 669 30.59 -19.31 -13.22
C LEU A 669 31.79 -20.22 -12.94
N ILE A 670 32.82 -20.21 -13.80
CA ILE A 670 34.01 -21.07 -13.64
C ILE A 670 34.77 -20.75 -12.35
N PRO A 671 35.16 -19.50 -12.06
CA PRO A 671 35.91 -19.19 -10.84
C PRO A 671 35.13 -19.53 -9.57
N ASN A 672 33.81 -19.32 -9.58
CA ASN A 672 32.94 -19.62 -8.46
C ASN A 672 32.75 -21.11 -8.21
N LEU A 673 32.67 -21.92 -9.26
CA LEU A 673 32.67 -23.38 -9.12
C LEU A 673 33.99 -23.89 -8.53
N ILE A 674 35.12 -23.33 -8.96
CA ILE A 674 36.45 -23.68 -8.43
C ILE A 674 36.54 -23.30 -6.95
N TYR A 675 36.17 -22.07 -6.57
CA TYR A 675 36.18 -21.62 -5.18
C TYR A 675 35.27 -22.48 -4.29
N GLY A 676 34.06 -22.78 -4.77
CA GLY A 676 33.10 -23.62 -4.06
C GLY A 676 33.56 -25.05 -3.89
N PHE A 677 34.15 -25.64 -4.93
CA PHE A 677 34.73 -26.98 -4.86
C PHE A 677 35.85 -27.02 -3.81
N ILE A 678 36.72 -26.02 -3.78
CA ILE A 678 37.87 -26.02 -2.89
C ILE A 678 37.45 -25.78 -1.43
N LEU A 679 36.62 -24.77 -1.17
CA LEU A 679 36.19 -24.43 0.20
C LEU A 679 35.21 -25.44 0.80
N LEU A 680 34.23 -25.92 0.02
CA LEU A 680 33.15 -26.75 0.56
C LEU A 680 33.42 -28.25 0.44
N TYR A 681 34.29 -28.69 -0.48
CA TYR A 681 34.57 -30.11 -0.70
C TYR A 681 36.04 -30.49 -0.45
N PHE A 682 37.02 -29.78 -1.03
CA PHE A 682 38.43 -30.15 -0.91
C PHE A 682 38.97 -29.96 0.52
N ILE A 683 38.84 -28.77 1.09
CA ILE A 683 39.34 -28.45 2.44
C ILE A 683 38.75 -29.38 3.51
N PRO A 684 37.42 -29.64 3.56
CA PRO A 684 36.84 -30.52 4.56
C PRO A 684 37.21 -31.99 4.36
N LYS A 685 37.34 -32.46 3.12
CA LYS A 685 37.61 -33.88 2.82
C LYS A 685 39.08 -34.25 2.99
N TYR A 686 40.00 -33.38 2.54
CA TYR A 686 41.43 -33.68 2.48
C TYR A 686 42.21 -33.03 3.63
N VAL A 687 42.00 -31.74 3.89
CA VAL A 687 42.67 -31.01 4.98
C VAL A 687 42.02 -31.34 6.34
N GLY A 688 40.72 -31.61 6.34
CA GLY A 688 39.96 -31.94 7.55
C GLY A 688 39.71 -30.72 8.43
N LEU A 689 39.41 -29.57 7.83
CA LEU A 689 39.03 -28.34 8.55
C LEU A 689 37.53 -28.09 8.38
N PRO A 690 36.81 -27.52 9.38
CA PRO A 690 37.35 -27.02 10.66
C PRO A 690 37.54 -28.08 11.76
N TYR A 691 36.84 -29.23 11.73
CA TYR A 691 36.79 -30.20 12.86
C TYR A 691 37.26 -31.62 12.53
N GLY A 692 38.05 -31.83 11.46
CA GLY A 692 38.48 -33.13 10.95
C GLY A 692 37.76 -33.54 9.67
N LYS A 693 38.05 -34.74 9.15
CA LYS A 693 37.44 -35.23 7.89
C LYS A 693 35.94 -35.48 8.08
N GLN A 694 35.11 -34.72 7.37
CA GLN A 694 33.65 -34.82 7.45
C GLN A 694 33.01 -34.95 6.07
N PRO A 695 31.87 -35.66 5.94
CA PRO A 695 31.06 -35.64 4.73
C PRO A 695 30.47 -34.24 4.48
N PHE A 696 30.35 -33.85 3.22
CA PHE A 696 29.85 -32.54 2.77
C PHE A 696 28.62 -32.02 3.52
N LYS A 697 27.64 -32.90 3.77
CA LYS A 697 26.41 -32.53 4.51
C LYS A 697 26.70 -32.11 5.96
N GLN A 698 27.62 -32.75 6.66
CA GLN A 698 27.98 -32.37 8.04
C GLN A 698 28.81 -31.08 8.05
N ASN A 699 29.69 -30.90 7.06
CA ASN A 699 30.46 -29.67 6.93
C ASN A 699 29.58 -28.42 6.70
N LEU A 700 28.50 -28.55 5.91
CA LEU A 700 27.52 -27.46 5.73
C LEU A 700 26.82 -27.07 7.03
N ASP A 701 26.58 -28.02 7.94
CA ASP A 701 26.01 -27.69 9.25
C ASP A 701 27.04 -26.99 10.14
N CYS A 702 28.29 -27.47 10.14
CA CYS A 702 29.35 -26.91 10.98
C CYS A 702 29.77 -25.49 10.57
N THR A 703 29.67 -25.15 9.29
CA THR A 703 30.02 -23.83 8.74
C THR A 703 28.86 -22.83 8.81
N GLY A 704 27.68 -23.21 9.30
CA GLY A 704 26.50 -22.33 9.36
C GLY A 704 25.77 -22.15 8.01
N LEU A 705 26.03 -23.05 7.04
CA LEU A 705 25.41 -23.11 5.71
C LEU A 705 24.29 -24.16 5.62
N SER A 706 23.66 -24.52 6.75
CA SER A 706 22.56 -25.48 6.79
C SER A 706 21.38 -25.07 5.89
N TRP A 707 21.18 -23.77 5.66
CA TRP A 707 20.18 -23.22 4.73
C TRP A 707 20.43 -23.63 3.27
N LEU A 708 21.69 -23.84 2.84
CA LEU A 708 22.00 -24.31 1.49
C LEU A 708 21.45 -25.71 1.23
N LYS A 709 21.30 -26.56 2.26
CA LYS A 709 20.65 -27.87 2.11
C LYS A 709 19.20 -27.74 1.67
N SER A 710 18.51 -26.70 2.15
CA SER A 710 17.14 -26.39 1.74
C SER A 710 17.12 -25.88 0.29
N PHE A 711 18.11 -25.06 -0.10
CA PHE A 711 18.26 -24.57 -1.48
C PHE A 711 18.49 -25.72 -2.49
N PHE A 712 19.38 -26.67 -2.17
CA PHE A 712 19.64 -27.86 -3.00
C PHE A 712 18.53 -28.91 -2.94
N SER A 713 17.47 -28.70 -2.16
CA SER A 713 16.31 -29.59 -2.22
C SER A 713 15.58 -29.42 -3.56
N LYS A 714 15.18 -30.54 -4.17
CA LYS A 714 14.51 -30.59 -5.50
C LYS A 714 13.33 -29.62 -5.65
N LYS A 715 12.67 -29.22 -4.54
CA LYS A 715 11.50 -28.36 -4.55
C LYS A 715 11.85 -26.87 -4.71
N TYR A 716 12.81 -26.37 -3.94
CA TYR A 716 13.19 -24.95 -3.96
C TYR A 716 14.11 -24.60 -5.13
N PHE A 717 14.99 -25.51 -5.53
CA PHE A 717 15.83 -25.32 -6.71
C PHE A 717 15.00 -25.06 -7.97
N LYS A 718 13.90 -25.79 -8.17
CA LYS A 718 12.96 -25.57 -9.28
C LYS A 718 12.30 -24.18 -9.23
N THR A 719 11.95 -23.70 -8.04
CA THR A 719 11.29 -22.39 -7.88
C THR A 719 12.27 -21.26 -8.14
N ILE A 720 13.51 -21.38 -7.65
CA ILE A 720 14.57 -20.39 -7.85
C ILE A 720 14.99 -20.33 -9.32
N LEU A 721 15.18 -21.50 -9.96
CA LEU A 721 15.45 -21.58 -11.38
C LEU A 721 14.33 -20.92 -12.19
N PHE A 722 13.06 -21.20 -11.86
CA PHE A 722 11.91 -20.57 -12.52
C PHE A 722 11.85 -19.05 -12.28
N THR A 723 12.19 -18.55 -11.09
CA THR A 723 12.25 -17.10 -10.84
C THR A 723 13.37 -16.44 -11.62
N ILE A 724 14.55 -17.06 -11.69
CA ILE A 724 15.69 -16.49 -12.44
C ILE A 724 15.38 -16.50 -13.94
N THR A 725 14.83 -17.60 -14.47
CA THR A 725 14.45 -17.67 -15.89
C THR A 725 13.32 -16.71 -16.23
N SER A 726 12.30 -16.56 -15.38
CA SER A 726 11.23 -15.59 -15.62
C SER A 726 11.69 -14.13 -15.53
N ILE A 727 12.61 -13.79 -14.62
CA ILE A 727 13.23 -12.46 -14.56
C ILE A 727 14.05 -12.21 -15.84
N PHE A 728 14.82 -13.20 -16.29
CA PHE A 728 15.61 -13.07 -17.51
C PHE A 728 14.73 -12.89 -18.76
N ILE A 729 13.63 -13.66 -18.85
CA ILE A 729 12.63 -13.53 -19.92
C ILE A 729 11.94 -12.16 -19.86
N MET A 730 11.55 -11.67 -18.68
CA MET A 730 10.92 -10.36 -18.52
C MET A 730 11.88 -9.21 -18.86
N TYR A 731 13.15 -9.31 -18.47
CA TYR A 731 14.19 -8.36 -18.89
C TYR A 731 14.35 -8.37 -20.41
N PHE A 732 14.39 -9.54 -21.03
CA PHE A 732 14.51 -9.67 -22.48
C PHE A 732 13.29 -9.10 -23.22
N ILE A 733 12.07 -9.38 -22.74
CA ILE A 733 10.82 -8.84 -23.31
C ILE A 733 10.75 -7.32 -23.15
N THR A 734 11.18 -6.79 -22.00
CA THR A 734 11.17 -5.33 -21.80
C THR A 734 12.18 -4.62 -22.69
N GLN A 735 13.37 -5.20 -22.90
CA GLN A 735 14.36 -4.67 -23.85
C GLN A 735 13.90 -4.79 -25.31
N SER A 736 13.22 -5.87 -25.69
CA SER A 736 12.68 -6.04 -27.04
C SER A 736 11.52 -5.08 -27.34
N ILE A 737 10.66 -4.78 -26.35
CA ILE A 737 9.57 -3.79 -26.47
C ILE A 737 10.11 -2.37 -26.60
N LEU A 738 11.24 -2.04 -25.96
CA LEU A 738 11.83 -0.70 -25.97
C LEU A 738 12.50 -0.35 -27.32
N GLY A 739 12.66 -1.30 -28.25
CA GLY A 739 13.36 -1.07 -29.52
C GLY A 739 14.87 -0.81 -29.38
N ILE A 740 15.37 -0.77 -28.14
CA ILE A 740 16.79 -0.65 -27.80
C ILE A 740 17.37 -2.06 -27.77
N LEU A 741 17.53 -2.65 -28.96
CA LEU A 741 18.21 -3.95 -29.12
C LEU A 741 19.72 -3.88 -28.82
N SER A 742 20.26 -2.69 -28.54
CA SER A 742 21.63 -2.55 -28.06
C SER A 742 21.68 -2.77 -26.55
N LEU A 743 22.03 -3.99 -26.13
CA LEU A 743 22.65 -4.21 -24.83
C LEU A 743 23.83 -3.25 -24.73
N ASN A 744 23.66 -2.14 -24.01
CA ASN A 744 24.78 -1.22 -23.80
C ASN A 744 25.84 -2.01 -23.03
N LEU A 745 26.97 -2.27 -23.67
CA LEU A 745 28.05 -3.10 -23.14
C LEU A 745 28.47 -2.61 -21.75
N SER A 746 28.40 -1.30 -21.52
CA SER A 746 28.62 -0.66 -20.22
C SER A 746 27.72 -1.20 -19.09
N TYR A 747 26.43 -1.46 -19.33
CA TYR A 747 25.54 -2.03 -18.31
C TYR A 747 25.87 -3.48 -18.01
N LEU A 748 26.19 -4.24 -19.06
CA LEU A 748 26.57 -5.63 -18.93
C LEU A 748 27.85 -5.75 -18.11
N MET A 749 28.86 -4.92 -18.40
CA MET A 749 30.10 -4.84 -17.62
C MET A 749 29.87 -4.39 -16.18
N MET A 750 28.92 -3.49 -15.92
CA MET A 750 28.53 -3.10 -14.56
C MET A 750 27.82 -4.24 -13.80
N ILE A 751 26.95 -4.99 -14.45
CA ILE A 751 26.30 -6.18 -13.86
C ILE A 751 27.36 -7.24 -13.52
N ILE A 752 28.34 -7.43 -14.39
CA ILE A 752 29.43 -8.38 -14.20
C ILE A 752 30.31 -7.96 -13.02
N SER A 753 30.67 -6.68 -12.92
CA SER A 753 31.47 -6.19 -11.81
C SER A 753 30.73 -6.32 -10.47
N LEU A 754 29.41 -6.10 -10.45
CA LEU A 754 28.60 -6.28 -9.24
C LEU A 754 28.44 -7.76 -8.86
N LEU A 755 28.21 -8.64 -9.84
CA LEU A 755 28.13 -10.09 -9.63
C LEU A 755 29.47 -10.68 -9.17
N SER A 756 30.59 -10.27 -9.77
CA SER A 756 31.91 -10.71 -9.38
C SER A 756 32.22 -10.25 -7.95
N LEU A 757 31.88 -9.01 -7.58
CA LEU A 757 32.04 -8.48 -6.23
C LEU A 757 31.15 -9.20 -5.21
N PHE A 758 29.89 -9.51 -5.55
CA PHE A 758 29.01 -10.32 -4.71
C PHE A 758 29.62 -11.70 -4.45
N THR A 759 30.13 -12.33 -5.50
CA THR A 759 30.69 -13.68 -5.39
C THR A 759 31.97 -13.70 -4.55
N PHE A 760 32.82 -12.69 -4.68
CA PHE A 760 33.98 -12.49 -3.81
C PHE A 760 33.57 -12.36 -2.34
N CYS A 761 32.60 -11.50 -2.04
CA CYS A 761 32.09 -11.32 -0.68
C CYS A 761 31.50 -12.61 -0.10
N PHE A 762 30.80 -13.38 -0.94
CA PHE A 762 30.20 -14.65 -0.56
C PHE A 762 31.25 -15.65 -0.06
N TRP A 763 32.34 -15.82 -0.82
CA TRP A 763 33.41 -16.75 -0.43
C TRP A 763 34.22 -16.26 0.76
N GLN A 764 34.44 -14.95 0.87
CA GLN A 764 35.14 -14.35 1.99
C GLN A 764 34.38 -14.54 3.31
N GLU A 765 33.05 -14.40 3.32
CA GLU A 765 32.22 -14.69 4.50
C GLU A 765 32.32 -16.15 4.93
N ILE A 766 32.25 -17.09 3.98
CA ILE A 766 32.37 -18.53 4.26
C ILE A 766 33.72 -18.83 4.90
N LEU A 767 34.81 -18.31 4.35
CA LEU A 767 36.15 -18.56 4.87
C LEU A 767 36.34 -17.94 6.27
N HIS A 768 36.05 -16.65 6.43
CA HIS A 768 36.36 -15.97 7.69
C HIS A 768 35.39 -16.33 8.82
N ARG A 769 34.07 -16.38 8.55
CA ARG A 769 33.05 -16.57 9.60
C ARG A 769 32.63 -18.03 9.68
N GLY A 770 32.59 -18.74 8.55
CA GLY A 770 32.22 -20.16 8.51
C GLY A 770 33.34 -21.10 8.98
N ILE A 771 34.60 -20.83 8.61
CA ILE A 771 35.74 -21.72 8.87
C ILE A 771 36.68 -21.15 9.95
N ILE A 772 37.22 -19.94 9.79
CA ILE A 772 38.22 -19.40 10.74
C ILE A 772 37.60 -19.11 12.11
N LEU A 773 36.46 -18.41 12.15
CA LEU A 773 35.79 -18.08 13.42
C LEU A 773 35.35 -19.34 14.17
N THR A 774 34.83 -20.35 13.47
CA THR A 774 34.42 -21.61 14.12
C THR A 774 35.60 -22.34 14.74
N MET A 775 36.76 -22.35 14.07
CA MET A 775 38.00 -22.88 14.64
C MET A 775 38.47 -22.10 15.86
N LEU A 776 38.41 -20.76 15.83
CA LEU A 776 38.84 -19.91 16.95
C LEU A 776 37.95 -20.09 18.18
N VAL A 777 36.63 -20.18 18.00
CA VAL A 777 35.68 -20.40 19.12
C VAL A 777 35.87 -21.78 19.74
N GLY A 778 36.36 -22.77 18.98
CA GLY A 778 36.67 -24.10 19.49
C GLY A 778 37.82 -24.13 20.51
N LYS A 779 38.67 -23.10 20.58
CA LYS A 779 39.82 -23.03 21.51
C LYS A 779 39.81 -21.81 22.43
N TYR A 780 39.20 -20.70 21.99
CA TYR A 780 39.19 -19.43 22.72
C TYR A 780 37.76 -19.04 23.11
N SER A 781 37.62 -18.21 24.15
CA SER A 781 36.31 -17.62 24.49
C SER A 781 35.75 -16.82 23.31
N GLN A 782 34.42 -16.75 23.18
CA GLN A 782 33.74 -16.07 22.08
C GLN A 782 34.22 -14.63 21.85
N LYS A 783 34.48 -13.88 22.92
CA LYS A 783 35.01 -12.50 22.83
C LYS A 783 36.41 -12.47 22.21
N TRP A 784 37.30 -13.33 22.68
CA TRP A 784 38.67 -13.42 22.16
C TRP A 784 38.72 -13.98 20.74
N ALA A 785 37.85 -14.93 20.39
CA ALA A 785 37.75 -15.45 19.03
C ALA A 785 37.35 -14.35 18.02
N LEU A 786 36.41 -13.45 18.38
CA LEU A 786 36.05 -12.29 17.57
C LEU A 786 37.23 -11.34 17.35
N VAL A 787 37.93 -10.98 18.44
CA VAL A 787 39.08 -10.08 18.36
C VAL A 787 40.19 -10.68 17.48
N LEU A 788 40.53 -11.96 17.69
CA LEU A 788 41.53 -12.66 16.90
C LEU A 788 41.12 -12.76 15.42
N GLN A 789 39.85 -13.06 15.13
CA GLN A 789 39.35 -13.06 13.75
C GLN A 789 39.50 -11.68 13.11
N THR A 790 39.18 -10.61 13.82
CA THR A 790 39.29 -9.25 13.29
C THR A 790 40.74 -8.88 12.98
N PHE A 791 41.66 -9.26 13.85
CA PHE A 791 43.10 -9.11 13.63
C PHE A 791 43.57 -9.89 12.38
N ILE A 792 43.12 -11.13 12.21
CA ILE A 792 43.40 -11.94 11.00
C ILE A 792 42.83 -11.28 9.74
N THR A 793 41.62 -10.71 9.78
CA THR A 793 41.06 -9.98 8.63
C THR A 793 41.85 -8.72 8.29
N ILE A 794 42.37 -8.01 9.29
CA ILE A 794 43.20 -6.82 9.11
C ILE A 794 44.53 -7.21 8.45
N ILE A 795 45.23 -8.23 8.95
CA ILE A 795 46.50 -8.71 8.36
C ILE A 795 46.30 -9.14 6.92
N LEU A 796 45.24 -9.91 6.64
CA LEU A 796 44.95 -10.37 5.29
C LEU A 796 44.69 -9.19 4.34
N LYS A 797 43.91 -8.20 4.76
CA LYS A 797 43.70 -6.97 3.98
C LYS A 797 45.00 -6.20 3.77
N ALA A 798 45.83 -6.05 4.81
CA ALA A 798 47.11 -5.38 4.72
C ALA A 798 48.01 -6.04 3.66
N PHE A 799 48.06 -7.37 3.64
CA PHE A 799 48.80 -8.13 2.66
C PHE A 799 48.28 -7.91 1.23
N PHE A 800 46.96 -7.81 1.05
CA PHE A 800 46.36 -7.48 -0.24
C PHE A 800 46.68 -6.06 -0.71
N TYR A 801 46.82 -5.07 0.18
CA TYR A 801 47.22 -3.71 -0.19
C TYR A 801 48.72 -3.57 -0.52
N ILE A 802 49.58 -4.51 -0.12
CA ILE A 802 51.03 -4.45 -0.39
C ILE A 802 51.38 -4.83 -1.85
N ILE A 803 50.60 -5.72 -2.46
CA ILE A 803 50.87 -6.26 -3.80
C ILE A 803 50.74 -5.22 -4.94
N PRO A 804 49.76 -4.31 -4.94
CA PRO A 804 49.65 -3.23 -5.95
C PRO A 804 50.71 -2.13 -5.77
N ILE A 805 51.40 -2.07 -4.62
CA ILE A 805 52.46 -1.07 -4.35
C ILE A 805 53.78 -1.45 -5.06
N PHE A 806 53.86 -2.62 -5.70
CA PHE A 806 54.98 -2.92 -6.60
C PHE A 806 55.00 -1.95 -7.81
N PRO A 807 56.18 -1.49 -8.25
CA PRO A 807 56.38 -0.17 -8.86
C PRO A 807 56.02 -0.07 -10.36
N GLY A 808 54.86 -0.61 -10.79
CA GLY A 808 54.43 -0.58 -12.19
C GLY A 808 52.97 -0.26 -12.47
N TYR A 809 52.11 -0.15 -11.45
CA TYR A 809 50.65 0.00 -11.62
C TYR A 809 50.04 1.27 -10.99
N LEU A 810 50.84 2.08 -10.31
CA LEU A 810 50.36 3.31 -9.68
C LEU A 810 50.48 4.46 -10.67
N ASP A 811 49.33 5.05 -11.01
CA ASP A 811 49.22 6.28 -11.76
C ASP A 811 50.04 7.38 -11.03
N PRO A 812 51.01 8.06 -11.68
CA PRO A 812 51.94 8.99 -11.02
C PRO A 812 51.26 10.22 -10.39
N GLY A 813 49.95 10.40 -10.57
CA GLY A 813 49.16 11.52 -10.04
C GLY A 813 48.56 11.31 -8.64
N ILE A 814 48.57 10.10 -8.07
CA ILE A 814 47.95 9.85 -6.75
C ILE A 814 48.97 10.10 -5.64
N SER A 815 48.77 11.15 -4.84
CA SER A 815 49.65 11.45 -3.70
C SER A 815 49.75 10.28 -2.72
N HIS A 816 50.96 9.94 -2.28
CA HIS A 816 51.18 8.90 -1.26
C HIS A 816 50.39 9.14 0.03
N ALA A 817 50.12 10.42 0.37
CA ALA A 817 49.28 10.80 1.51
C ALA A 817 47.83 10.31 1.35
N PHE A 818 47.24 10.43 0.16
CA PHE A 818 45.88 9.94 -0.12
C PHE A 818 45.81 8.41 0.06
N ILE A 819 46.79 7.68 -0.48
CA ILE A 819 46.88 6.20 -0.37
C ILE A 819 46.99 5.76 1.10
N ILE A 820 47.83 6.44 1.90
CA ILE A 820 47.97 6.09 3.32
C ILE A 820 46.67 6.37 4.08
N THR A 821 46.00 7.50 3.81
CA THR A 821 44.73 7.82 4.47
C THR A 821 43.59 6.88 4.11
N THR A 822 43.49 6.45 2.85
CA THR A 822 42.46 5.49 2.40
C THR A 822 42.72 4.11 2.99
N ILE A 823 43.97 3.65 3.03
CA ILE A 823 44.36 2.40 3.68
C ILE A 823 44.02 2.41 5.18
N LEU A 824 44.34 3.50 5.90
CA LEU A 824 44.01 3.64 7.32
C LEU A 824 42.50 3.64 7.57
N TYR A 825 41.73 4.36 6.75
CA TYR A 825 40.28 4.37 6.82
C TYR A 825 39.69 2.98 6.57
N ASP A 826 40.20 2.26 5.56
CA ASP A 826 39.78 0.89 5.24
C ASP A 826 40.07 -0.09 6.37
N PHE A 827 41.21 0.04 7.05
CA PHE A 827 41.52 -0.77 8.22
C PHE A 827 40.51 -0.54 9.35
N ILE A 828 40.17 0.71 9.63
CA ILE A 828 39.19 1.05 10.67
C ILE A 828 37.82 0.49 10.31
N CYS A 829 37.30 0.79 9.12
CA CYS A 829 35.98 0.33 8.68
C CYS A 829 35.89 -1.20 8.63
N SER A 830 36.92 -1.87 8.09
CA SER A 830 36.92 -3.34 8.02
C SER A 830 37.00 -4.02 9.38
N SER A 831 37.68 -3.41 10.36
CA SER A 831 37.73 -3.93 11.73
C SER A 831 36.35 -3.91 12.40
N PHE A 832 35.63 -2.78 12.29
CA PHE A 832 34.26 -2.64 12.82
C PHE A 832 33.28 -3.58 12.12
N ILE A 833 33.33 -3.66 10.79
CA ILE A 833 32.47 -4.55 10.00
C ILE A 833 32.74 -6.02 10.38
N SER A 834 34.01 -6.41 10.52
CA SER A 834 34.42 -7.76 10.93
C SER A 834 33.87 -8.13 12.32
N LEU A 835 33.94 -7.22 13.30
CA LEU A 835 33.38 -7.42 14.64
C LEU A 835 31.85 -7.60 14.61
N ILE A 836 31.14 -6.72 13.90
CA ILE A 836 29.67 -6.74 13.83
C ILE A 836 29.19 -8.03 13.18
N LEU A 837 29.78 -8.42 12.04
CA LEU A 837 29.39 -9.62 11.31
C LEU A 837 29.73 -10.90 12.08
N GLY A 838 30.89 -10.93 12.76
CA GLY A 838 31.26 -12.03 13.64
C GLY A 838 30.27 -12.19 14.79
N TYR A 839 29.83 -11.08 15.41
CA TYR A 839 28.81 -11.11 16.45
C TYR A 839 27.45 -11.61 15.93
N ILE A 840 27.02 -11.15 14.76
CA ILE A 840 25.79 -11.61 14.09
C ILE A 840 25.83 -13.12 13.84
N TYR A 841 26.98 -13.63 13.36
CA TYR A 841 27.18 -15.06 13.12
C TYR A 841 27.07 -15.87 14.41
N LEU A 842 27.79 -15.49 15.48
CA LEU A 842 27.77 -16.20 16.76
C LEU A 842 26.38 -16.22 17.39
N LYS A 843 25.61 -15.14 17.25
CA LYS A 843 24.25 -15.04 17.80
C LYS A 843 23.24 -15.94 17.07
N ASN A 844 23.38 -16.06 15.75
CA ASN A 844 22.39 -16.72 14.90
C ASN A 844 22.76 -18.16 14.52
N GLY A 845 24.05 -18.53 14.58
CA GLY A 845 24.56 -19.83 14.11
C GLY A 845 24.41 -20.04 12.60
N SER A 846 24.22 -18.96 11.83
CA SER A 846 24.01 -19.00 10.37
C SER A 846 24.79 -17.88 9.69
N LEU A 847 25.39 -18.20 8.53
CA LEU A 847 26.08 -17.21 7.69
C LEU A 847 25.14 -16.31 6.88
N LEU A 848 23.87 -16.68 6.73
CA LEU A 848 22.94 -15.96 5.84
C LEU A 848 22.78 -14.46 6.22
N PRO A 849 22.58 -14.09 7.50
CA PRO A 849 22.46 -12.68 7.87
C PRO A 849 23.76 -11.90 7.67
N GLY A 850 24.91 -12.56 7.87
CA GLY A 850 26.23 -11.99 7.62
C GLY A 850 26.42 -11.68 6.13
N LEU A 851 26.15 -12.66 5.26
CA LEU A 851 26.19 -12.54 3.80
C LEU A 851 25.29 -11.43 3.24
N ILE A 852 24.06 -11.32 3.76
CA ILE A 852 23.14 -10.25 3.37
C ILE A 852 23.68 -8.89 3.80
N SER A 853 24.19 -8.80 5.04
CA SER A 853 24.75 -7.56 5.58
C SER A 853 25.99 -7.14 4.80
N THR A 854 26.86 -8.06 4.40
CA THR A 854 28.04 -7.76 3.59
C THR A 854 27.68 -7.31 2.20
N PHE A 855 26.70 -7.97 1.57
CA PHE A 855 26.22 -7.56 0.25
C PHE A 855 25.64 -6.15 0.27
N ILE A 856 24.84 -5.84 1.28
CA ILE A 856 24.33 -4.48 1.48
C ILE A 856 25.50 -3.53 1.70
N LEU A 857 26.43 -3.80 2.62
CA LEU A 857 27.57 -2.91 2.85
C LEU A 857 28.41 -2.67 1.57
N THR A 858 28.58 -3.69 0.72
CA THR A 858 29.35 -3.58 -0.51
C THR A 858 28.66 -2.82 -1.64
N ILE A 859 27.32 -2.76 -1.65
CA ILE A 859 26.59 -1.92 -2.60
C ILE A 859 26.69 -0.43 -2.21
N PHE A 860 26.80 -0.16 -0.90
CA PHE A 860 26.69 1.20 -0.35
C PHE A 860 28.05 1.86 -0.05
N LEU A 861 29.12 1.09 0.17
CA LEU A 861 30.48 1.63 0.22
C LEU A 861 31.00 1.78 -1.22
N PRO A 862 31.53 2.96 -1.60
CA PRO A 862 31.93 3.20 -2.99
C PRO A 862 32.95 2.16 -3.45
N ILE A 863 32.78 1.73 -4.70
CA ILE A 863 33.57 0.69 -5.39
C ILE A 863 35.08 0.99 -5.30
N SER A 864 35.47 2.26 -5.12
CA SER A 864 36.84 2.73 -4.85
C SER A 864 37.57 2.02 -3.70
N PHE A 865 36.86 1.42 -2.73
CA PHE A 865 37.46 0.70 -1.61
C PHE A 865 37.87 -0.75 -1.91
N PHE A 866 37.42 -1.32 -3.04
CA PHE A 866 37.77 -2.68 -3.47
C PHE A 866 38.66 -2.72 -4.73
N ILE A 867 39.03 -1.56 -5.29
CA ILE A 867 39.85 -1.44 -6.52
C ILE A 867 41.34 -1.23 -6.18
N PRO A 868 42.07 -2.29 -5.81
CA PRO A 868 43.46 -2.37 -6.25
C PRO A 868 43.67 -3.39 -7.37
N PHE A 869 42.66 -4.23 -7.70
CA PHE A 869 42.89 -5.42 -8.53
C PHE A 869 41.96 -5.64 -9.73
N LEU A 870 40.93 -4.81 -9.92
CA LEU A 870 40.27 -4.74 -11.22
C LEU A 870 41.14 -3.83 -12.09
N PRO A 871 41.67 -4.30 -13.23
CA PRO A 871 42.54 -3.48 -14.05
C PRO A 871 41.81 -2.19 -14.41
N ILE A 872 42.40 -1.06 -14.05
CA ILE A 872 41.88 0.29 -14.28
C ILE A 872 41.55 0.52 -15.77
N SER A 873 42.15 -0.27 -16.67
CA SER A 873 41.81 -0.32 -18.10
C SER A 873 40.37 -0.74 -18.42
N LEU A 874 39.61 -1.33 -17.49
CA LEU A 874 38.17 -1.62 -17.66
C LEU A 874 37.27 -0.41 -17.37
N PHE A 875 37.77 0.61 -16.66
CA PHE A 875 37.01 1.81 -16.31
C PHE A 875 37.43 3.05 -17.10
N ILE A 876 38.64 3.06 -17.66
CA ILE A 876 39.07 4.07 -18.62
C ILE A 876 38.73 3.57 -20.03
N MET A 877 37.45 3.57 -20.39
CA MET A 877 37.13 3.97 -21.76
C MET A 877 37.24 5.49 -21.80
N PRO A 878 38.08 6.08 -22.66
CA PRO A 878 38.11 7.53 -22.79
C PRO A 878 36.71 7.98 -23.19
N SER A 879 36.19 8.98 -22.47
CA SER A 879 35.01 9.73 -22.85
C SER A 879 35.24 10.39 -24.20
N TYR A 880 34.81 9.72 -25.28
CA TYR A 880 34.54 10.28 -26.60
C TYR A 880 33.21 9.75 -27.11
#